data_AF-A0AB33IIM2-F1
#
_entry.id   AF-A0AB33IIM2-F1
#
_cell.length_a   1.000
_cell.length_b   1.000
_cell.length_c   1.000
_cell.angle_alpha   90.00
_cell.angle_beta   90.00
_cell.angle_gamma   90.00
#
_symmetry.space_group_name_H-M   'P 1'
#
loop_
_entity.id
_entity.type
_entity.pdbx_description
1 polymer ?
#
loop_
_entity_poly.entity_id
_entity_poly.type
_entity_poly.pdbx_seq_one_letter_code
_entity_poly.pdbx_strand_id
1 'polypeptide(L)'
;MPALPGIPLFLIKRVPFLSHLRPIRQPGETRNNAFRWLYAPTPAALGFAVRTTVAAMMALVIAMWMELDDPQWAAMTVWIVAQGSRGESLSKSRWRIVGTAIGVIMSITLISAFPQYPWLFFPALAIWLGVCCALATLVHNFRSYALVLAGYTTAIIALGAVNNPENVFMVAMSRATYIILGITCEALLAGLFAHNLAATARSNIRTKLRSALTSVSEAISSLLEGNQAALIRSRTLFGPLLSINDQIEFSEVEMGPHGHEGDHARAALAAVSVLLSRGLGMTVRLQSLDRAQPVFDQTALLTRTFLETVPPRLDTDENVELVRHDLSLLRAECRQRIVDALTEEIAIGDRTAKDPRIPGLLDQRILHNALDELLAELDIALAEFKASHTVIPGDHFRFRLQSHRDWREAAYNGVRAAAATVASALLWEITAWPTGLGFVTFVTLVCGLFATRENPVLATTNFLKGGIWAAVVSFFLVFLLIPRMSEYEMLIAAMFIPSVAGGLAARNASTALHAAAYTLLLPNFVHTWNQGRWNEIGWFNSTGAVLLGVAFAVAIFRLVLPFNAADERWRMRRTMLQDLRTLAAAQPIPLTQDWTGRNIDRFARVIRHAGPTPSPTIEGYLQGTLAAMTIGLNIIRLRNVQARNQLPPQARQAVQATLNRMSQFTGKYNRASTTARRATAILRQIEGREENITTRIELTRAIAYLIVVSHELDANRVFLDASKRFKV
;
A
#
# COMPACT_ATOMS: atom_id res chain seq x y z
N MET A 1 17.49 3.89 -44.64
CA MET A 1 18.92 3.95 -44.29
C MET A 1 19.72 4.27 -45.55
N PRO A 2 20.69 5.19 -45.49
CA PRO A 2 22.03 4.95 -46.01
C PRO A 2 23.01 4.67 -44.85
N ALA A 3 24.03 3.87 -45.15
CA ALA A 3 25.06 3.33 -44.26
C ALA A 3 26.19 4.35 -43.95
N LEU A 4 26.92 4.27 -42.82
CA LEU A 4 28.23 3.58 -42.61
C LEU A 4 28.81 4.06 -41.24
N PRO A 5 29.97 3.59 -40.71
CA PRO A 5 30.60 2.25 -40.72
C PRO A 5 31.14 1.80 -39.34
N GLY A 6 31.53 0.53 -39.23
CA GLY A 6 32.67 0.12 -38.40
C GLY A 6 32.38 -0.43 -37.00
N ILE A 7 32.04 -1.71 -36.91
CA ILE A 7 32.64 -2.75 -36.03
C ILE A 7 31.86 -4.05 -36.29
N PRO A 8 32.50 -5.16 -36.72
CA PRO A 8 31.81 -6.42 -36.95
C PRO A 8 31.29 -7.04 -35.63
N LEU A 9 29.98 -7.32 -35.60
CA LEU A 9 29.21 -7.80 -34.43
C LEU A 9 29.77 -9.07 -33.75
N PHE A 10 30.60 -9.84 -34.44
CA PHE A 10 31.19 -11.07 -33.93
C PHE A 10 32.24 -10.83 -32.83
N LEU A 11 32.95 -9.70 -32.85
CA LEU A 11 33.97 -9.36 -31.83
C LEU A 11 33.36 -8.95 -30.47
N ILE A 12 32.15 -8.37 -30.48
CA ILE A 12 31.43 -7.93 -29.26
C ILE A 12 30.96 -9.12 -28.41
N LYS A 13 30.78 -10.31 -28.99
CA LYS A 13 30.31 -11.50 -28.27
C LYS A 13 31.40 -12.27 -27.52
N ARG A 14 32.69 -12.00 -27.75
CA ARG A 14 33.80 -12.76 -27.13
C ARG A 14 34.52 -12.04 -25.99
N VAL A 15 34.20 -10.78 -25.70
CA VAL A 15 34.85 -10.00 -24.64
C VAL A 15 33.82 -9.59 -23.58
N PRO A 16 33.83 -10.17 -22.37
CA PRO A 16 32.79 -9.96 -21.34
C PRO A 16 32.71 -8.51 -20.81
N PHE A 17 33.71 -7.68 -21.06
CA PHE A 17 33.68 -6.25 -20.72
C PHE A 17 32.87 -5.41 -21.72
N LEU A 18 32.80 -5.79 -23.00
CA LEU A 18 32.13 -5.01 -24.05
C LEU A 18 30.61 -5.28 -24.15
N SER A 19 30.09 -6.32 -23.48
CA SER A 19 28.63 -6.56 -23.39
C SER A 19 27.88 -5.57 -22.50
N HIS A 20 28.60 -4.70 -21.77
CA HIS A 20 28.01 -3.61 -20.98
C HIS A 20 27.86 -2.28 -21.73
N LEU A 21 28.43 -2.16 -22.93
CA LEU A 21 28.25 -0.97 -23.76
C LEU A 21 26.90 -1.07 -24.48
N ARG A 22 25.90 -0.41 -23.91
CA ARG A 22 24.56 -0.26 -24.50
C ARG A 22 24.67 0.41 -25.88
N PRO A 23 23.90 -0.02 -26.88
CA PRO A 23 23.85 0.67 -28.18
C PRO A 23 23.34 2.11 -28.01
N ILE A 24 23.87 3.00 -28.84
CA ILE A 24 23.54 4.44 -28.89
C ILE A 24 22.03 4.59 -29.19
N ARG A 25 21.35 5.34 -28.31
CA ARG A 25 19.88 5.44 -28.18
C ARG A 25 19.28 6.57 -29.04
N GLN A 26 17.97 6.47 -29.29
CA GLN A 26 17.19 7.38 -30.14
C GLN A 26 17.04 8.80 -29.55
N PRO A 27 16.84 9.84 -30.39
CA PRO A 27 16.64 11.22 -29.92
C PRO A 27 15.27 11.35 -29.25
N GLY A 28 15.23 11.62 -27.95
CA GLY A 28 13.98 11.82 -27.19
C GLY A 28 13.96 11.25 -25.77
N GLU A 29 14.91 10.39 -25.39
CA GLU A 29 15.04 9.95 -23.99
C GLU A 29 15.55 11.10 -23.10
N THR A 30 14.71 11.59 -22.19
CA THR A 30 15.09 12.61 -21.21
C THR A 30 16.21 12.08 -20.32
N ARG A 31 17.32 12.83 -20.30
CA ARG A 31 18.50 12.56 -19.47
C ARG A 31 18.09 12.54 -18.00
N ASN A 32 17.89 11.35 -17.43
CA ASN A 32 17.61 11.21 -16.00
C ASN A 32 18.94 11.41 -15.25
N ASN A 33 19.35 12.68 -15.08
CA ASN A 33 20.55 13.03 -14.33
C ASN A 33 20.35 12.59 -12.87
N ALA A 34 21.06 11.52 -12.48
CA ALA A 34 20.95 10.90 -11.16
C ALA A 34 21.19 11.88 -9.99
N PHE A 35 21.88 13.00 -10.24
CA PHE A 35 22.20 14.03 -9.25
C PHE A 35 21.35 15.31 -9.34
N ARG A 36 20.29 15.34 -10.18
CA ARG A 36 19.44 16.53 -10.34
C ARG A 36 18.85 17.02 -9.02
N TRP A 37 18.55 16.11 -8.09
CA TRP A 37 18.02 16.42 -6.77
C TRP A 37 18.97 17.25 -5.90
N LEU A 38 20.28 17.23 -6.18
CA LEU A 38 21.29 17.94 -5.39
C LEU A 38 21.52 19.38 -5.89
N TYR A 39 21.64 19.58 -7.21
CA TYR A 39 21.96 20.89 -7.79
C TYR A 39 20.73 21.70 -8.26
N ALA A 40 19.58 21.05 -8.46
CA ALA A 40 18.32 21.70 -8.84
C ALA A 40 17.13 21.12 -8.06
N PRO A 41 17.10 21.26 -6.72
CA PRO A 41 16.03 20.76 -5.89
C PRO A 41 14.73 21.55 -6.11
N THR A 42 13.59 20.91 -5.88
CA THR A 42 12.31 21.62 -5.85
C THR A 42 12.25 22.52 -4.60
N PRO A 43 11.55 23.67 -4.64
CA PRO A 43 11.42 24.55 -3.48
C PRO A 43 10.87 23.85 -2.24
N ALA A 44 9.93 22.92 -2.42
CA ALA A 44 9.38 22.10 -1.35
C ALA A 44 10.42 21.15 -0.73
N ALA A 45 11.29 20.53 -1.55
CA ALA A 45 12.34 19.65 -1.06
C ALA A 45 13.41 20.43 -0.27
N LEU A 46 13.80 21.60 -0.77
CA LEU A 46 14.75 22.48 -0.09
C LEU A 46 14.18 23.00 1.23
N GLY A 47 12.92 23.48 1.23
CA GLY A 47 12.23 23.92 2.44
C GLY A 47 12.14 22.82 3.49
N PHE A 48 11.84 21.58 3.09
CA PHE A 48 11.87 20.44 4.01
C PHE A 48 13.27 20.18 4.58
N ALA A 49 14.30 20.14 3.72
CA ALA A 49 15.66 19.81 4.11
C ALA A 49 16.23 20.84 5.10
N VAL A 50 16.05 22.13 4.82
CA VAL A 50 16.51 23.23 5.68
C VAL A 50 15.74 23.23 7.00
N ARG A 51 14.40 23.19 6.98
CA ARG A 51 13.58 23.17 8.20
C ARG A 51 13.94 22.01 9.12
N THR A 52 14.06 20.80 8.55
CA THR A 52 14.37 19.60 9.33
C THR A 52 15.79 19.67 9.90
N THR A 53 16.74 20.22 9.15
CA THR A 53 18.11 20.44 9.63
C THR A 53 18.13 21.44 10.78
N VAL A 54 17.45 22.58 10.66
CA VAL A 54 17.35 23.58 11.74
C VAL A 54 16.73 22.96 12.99
N ALA A 55 15.65 22.18 12.84
CA ALA A 55 15.03 21.48 13.96
C ALA A 55 15.98 20.46 14.62
N ALA A 56 16.75 19.71 13.83
CA ALA A 56 17.70 18.71 14.33
C ALA A 56 18.87 19.37 15.07
N MET A 57 19.41 20.47 14.53
CA MET A 57 20.48 21.24 15.17
C MET A 57 19.98 21.91 16.45
N MET A 58 18.78 22.48 16.45
CA MET A 58 18.17 23.06 17.66
C MET A 58 17.97 21.99 18.75
N ALA A 59 17.47 20.81 18.39
CA ALA A 59 17.34 19.69 19.33
C ALA A 59 18.70 19.26 19.90
N LEU A 60 19.73 19.23 19.05
CA LEU A 60 21.09 18.91 19.47
C LEU A 60 21.64 19.93 20.48
N VAL A 61 21.51 21.23 20.19
CA VAL A 61 21.97 22.30 21.06
C VAL A 61 21.27 22.26 22.41
N ILE A 62 19.95 22.12 22.43
CA ILE A 62 19.20 22.05 23.68
C ILE A 62 19.63 20.82 24.48
N ALA A 63 19.84 19.67 23.82
CA ALA A 63 20.29 18.45 24.49
C ALA A 63 21.70 18.59 25.08
N MET A 64 22.62 19.25 24.37
CA MET A 64 23.97 19.56 24.85
C MET A 64 23.91 20.57 26.01
N TRP A 65 23.07 21.60 25.90
CA TRP A 65 22.88 22.61 26.95
C TRP A 65 22.29 22.02 28.24
N MET A 66 21.41 21.02 28.12
CA MET A 66 20.88 20.25 29.26
C MET A 66 21.87 19.22 29.83
N GLU A 67 23.11 19.17 29.32
CA GLU A 67 24.15 18.21 29.72
C GLU A 67 23.72 16.74 29.68
N LEU A 68 22.89 16.40 28.71
CA LEU A 68 22.44 15.02 28.55
C LEU A 68 23.58 14.13 28.01
N ASP A 69 23.61 12.86 28.43
CA ASP A 69 24.68 11.90 28.10
C ASP A 69 24.93 11.73 26.58
N ASP A 70 23.88 11.47 25.80
CA ASP A 70 23.91 11.18 24.36
C ASP A 70 22.98 12.11 23.54
N PRO A 71 23.32 13.40 23.34
CA PRO A 71 22.47 14.39 22.66
C PRO A 71 22.22 14.08 21.17
N GLN A 72 23.07 13.27 20.54
CA GLN A 72 22.90 12.77 19.17
C GLN A 72 21.52 12.13 18.93
N TRP A 73 20.94 11.50 19.95
CA TRP A 73 19.63 10.85 19.84
C TRP A 73 18.45 11.82 19.70
N ALA A 74 18.59 13.05 20.19
CA ALA A 74 17.59 14.10 19.99
C ALA A 74 17.54 14.51 18.51
N ALA A 75 18.70 14.78 17.90
CA ALA A 75 18.82 15.09 16.48
C ALA A 75 18.36 13.93 15.58
N MET A 76 18.73 12.69 15.93
CA MET A 76 18.25 11.49 15.22
C MET A 76 16.72 11.38 15.28
N THR A 77 16.11 11.71 16.42
CA THR A 77 14.65 11.66 16.57
C THR A 77 13.96 12.64 15.63
N VAL A 78 14.48 13.86 15.46
CA VAL A 78 13.94 14.83 14.50
C VAL A 78 13.93 14.23 13.09
N TRP A 79 15.04 13.65 12.63
CA TRP A 79 15.13 13.02 11.31
C TRP A 79 14.21 11.80 11.15
N ILE A 80 14.04 11.01 12.20
CA ILE A 80 13.13 9.86 12.16
C ILE A 80 11.68 10.33 12.04
N VAL A 81 11.30 11.37 12.77
CA VAL A 81 9.92 11.84 12.85
C VAL A 81 9.53 12.65 11.61
N ALA A 82 10.41 13.53 11.13
CA ALA A 82 10.11 14.44 10.02
C ALA A 82 9.61 13.71 8.76
N GLN A 83 8.37 13.98 8.37
CA GLN A 83 7.72 13.42 7.17
C GLN A 83 7.39 14.50 6.13
N GLY A 84 6.85 14.07 4.97
CA GLY A 84 6.51 14.98 3.87
C GLY A 84 5.30 15.84 4.16
N SER A 85 4.30 15.26 4.82
CA SER A 85 3.15 15.98 5.35
C SER A 85 3.24 16.11 6.88
N ARG A 86 2.52 17.07 7.44
CA ARG A 86 2.52 17.30 8.90
C ARG A 86 1.71 16.23 9.61
N GLY A 87 0.64 15.71 9.00
CA GLY A 87 -0.17 14.60 9.50
C GLY A 87 0.62 13.32 9.63
N GLU A 88 1.46 13.03 8.64
CA GLU A 88 2.41 11.93 8.71
C GLU A 88 3.40 12.14 9.87
N SER A 89 3.97 13.34 10.00
CA SER A 89 4.93 13.65 11.09
C SER A 89 4.28 13.53 12.46
N LEU A 90 3.10 14.13 12.65
CA LEU A 90 2.37 14.12 13.91
C LEU A 90 1.91 12.71 14.30
N SER A 91 1.38 11.94 13.34
CA SER A 91 1.02 10.55 13.57
C SER A 91 2.25 9.74 13.97
N LYS A 92 3.38 9.90 13.27
CA LYS A 92 4.64 9.22 13.60
C LYS A 92 5.18 9.62 14.96
N SER A 93 5.10 10.91 15.35
CA SER A 93 5.46 11.41 16.68
C SER A 93 4.64 10.76 17.79
N ARG A 94 3.30 10.77 17.65
CA ARG A 94 2.38 10.18 18.64
C ARG A 94 2.69 8.71 18.87
N TRP A 95 2.85 7.95 17.81
CA TRP A 95 3.19 6.54 17.88
C TRP A 95 4.64 6.30 18.36
N ARG A 96 5.55 7.25 18.14
CA ARG A 96 6.91 7.20 18.71
C ARG A 96 6.88 7.33 20.23
N ILE A 97 6.07 8.24 20.77
CA ILE A 97 5.91 8.40 22.24
C ILE A 97 5.36 7.10 22.85
N VAL A 98 4.29 6.54 22.28
CA VAL A 98 3.68 5.30 22.77
C VAL A 98 4.68 4.14 22.74
N GLY A 99 5.38 3.93 21.62
CA GLY A 99 6.38 2.85 21.53
C GLY A 99 7.55 3.05 22.50
N THR A 100 8.00 4.28 22.72
CA THR A 100 9.07 4.60 23.67
C THR A 100 8.65 4.30 25.10
N ALA A 101 7.42 4.68 25.49
CA ALA A 101 6.91 4.42 26.84
C ALA A 101 6.85 2.92 27.14
N ILE A 102 6.32 2.11 26.22
CA ILE A 102 6.32 0.65 26.34
C ILE A 102 7.75 0.12 26.42
N GLY A 103 8.64 0.65 25.57
CA GLY A 103 10.05 0.24 25.52
C GLY A 103 10.80 0.48 26.83
N VAL A 104 10.60 1.66 27.45
CA VAL A 104 11.17 2.08 28.74
C VAL A 104 10.71 1.19 29.88
N ILE A 105 9.40 0.92 29.97
CA ILE A 105 8.83 0.06 31.02
C ILE A 105 9.42 -1.35 30.90
N MET A 106 9.47 -1.88 29.68
CA MET A 106 9.96 -3.24 29.44
C MET A 106 11.48 -3.36 29.63
N SER A 107 12.29 -2.33 29.32
CA SER A 107 13.73 -2.37 29.60
C SER A 107 14.04 -2.43 31.09
N ILE A 108 13.34 -1.61 31.88
CA ILE A 108 13.48 -1.63 33.35
C ILE A 108 13.06 -2.99 33.89
N THR A 109 11.95 -3.53 33.39
CA THR A 109 11.45 -4.86 33.79
C THR A 109 12.45 -5.98 33.47
N LEU A 110 13.01 -6.00 32.25
CA LEU A 110 13.96 -7.04 31.84
C LEU A 110 15.28 -6.98 32.61
N ILE A 111 15.84 -5.77 32.80
CA ILE A 111 17.08 -5.63 33.60
C ILE A 111 16.83 -5.98 35.06
N SER A 112 15.69 -5.56 35.64
CA SER A 112 15.37 -5.88 37.04
C SER A 112 15.14 -7.38 37.26
N ALA A 113 14.61 -8.09 36.26
CA ALA A 113 14.36 -9.52 36.33
C ALA A 113 15.62 -10.38 36.13
N PHE A 114 16.56 -9.94 35.29
CA PHE A 114 17.75 -10.71 34.91
C PHE A 114 19.07 -9.92 35.02
N PRO A 115 19.38 -9.23 36.13
CA PRO A 115 20.54 -8.34 36.20
C PRO A 115 21.89 -9.07 36.15
N GLN A 116 21.94 -10.34 36.56
CA GLN A 116 23.18 -11.12 36.70
C GLN A 116 23.24 -12.38 35.81
N TYR A 117 22.23 -12.61 34.96
CA TYR A 117 22.12 -13.83 34.16
C TYR A 117 22.03 -13.53 32.65
N PRO A 118 23.16 -13.26 31.96
CA PRO A 118 23.18 -12.97 30.52
C PRO A 118 22.47 -14.03 29.66
N TRP A 119 22.64 -15.31 30.02
CA TRP A 119 22.03 -16.46 29.35
C TRP A 119 20.49 -16.48 29.39
N LEU A 120 19.86 -15.79 30.34
CA LEU A 120 18.41 -15.61 30.41
C LEU A 120 17.99 -14.27 29.80
N PHE A 121 18.79 -13.23 30.02
CA PHE A 121 18.52 -11.88 29.54
C PHE A 121 18.44 -11.79 28.01
N PHE A 122 19.43 -12.31 27.28
CA PHE A 122 19.44 -12.20 25.81
C PHE A 122 18.30 -12.97 25.13
N PRO A 123 17.97 -14.22 25.53
CA PRO A 123 16.77 -14.89 25.03
C PRO A 123 15.47 -14.16 25.39
N ALA A 124 15.34 -13.60 26.60
CA ALA A 124 14.15 -12.84 26.99
C ALA A 124 13.98 -11.58 26.12
N LEU A 125 15.08 -10.84 25.89
CA LEU A 125 15.11 -9.70 24.98
C LEU A 125 14.76 -10.11 23.54
N ALA A 126 15.27 -11.25 23.08
CA ALA A 126 14.99 -11.79 21.75
C ALA A 126 13.52 -12.18 21.59
N ILE A 127 12.91 -12.82 22.59
CA ILE A 127 11.49 -13.16 22.59
C ILE A 127 10.65 -11.89 22.55
N TRP A 128 10.95 -10.90 23.40
CA TRP A 128 10.25 -9.62 23.40
C TRP A 128 10.32 -8.93 22.03
N LEU A 129 11.52 -8.80 21.46
CA LEU A 129 11.70 -8.20 20.13
C LEU A 129 10.96 -9.01 19.05
N GLY A 130 10.99 -10.33 19.12
CA GLY A 130 10.28 -11.22 18.21
C GLY A 130 8.77 -11.04 18.27
N VAL A 131 8.19 -10.95 19.48
CA VAL A 131 6.76 -10.67 19.69
C VAL A 131 6.40 -9.28 19.15
N CYS A 132 7.21 -8.26 19.45
CA CYS A 132 7.02 -6.91 18.91
C CYS A 132 7.01 -6.90 17.36
N CYS A 133 7.96 -7.59 16.72
CA CYS A 133 8.03 -7.66 15.25
C CYS A 133 6.86 -8.46 14.64
N ALA A 134 6.42 -9.53 15.31
CA ALA A 134 5.26 -10.31 14.88
C ALA A 134 3.98 -9.47 14.98
N LEU A 135 3.72 -8.85 16.12
CA LEU A 135 2.55 -7.98 16.31
C LEU A 135 2.59 -6.79 15.35
N ALA A 136 3.76 -6.19 15.12
CA ALA A 136 3.91 -5.09 14.18
C ALA A 136 3.53 -5.46 12.75
N THR A 137 3.71 -6.71 12.34
CA THR A 137 3.33 -7.20 11.00
C THR A 137 1.80 -7.31 10.84
N LEU A 138 1.05 -7.39 11.95
CA LEU A 138 -0.41 -7.55 11.95
C LEU A 138 -1.18 -6.23 11.97
N VAL A 139 -0.48 -5.10 12.15
CA VAL A 139 -1.06 -3.77 12.28
C VAL A 139 -0.53 -2.87 11.16
N HIS A 140 -1.35 -1.93 10.69
CA HIS A 140 -1.01 -1.01 9.60
C HIS A 140 -0.56 0.36 10.11
N ASN A 141 0.03 1.16 9.21
CA ASN A 141 0.45 2.54 9.44
C ASN A 141 1.43 2.68 10.62
N PHE A 142 1.50 3.85 11.26
CA PHE A 142 2.51 4.11 12.29
C PHE A 142 2.29 3.33 13.60
N ARG A 143 1.16 2.61 13.74
CA ARG A 143 0.95 1.63 14.83
C ARG A 143 1.95 0.48 14.75
N SER A 144 2.21 -0.02 13.54
CA SER A 144 3.25 -1.03 13.28
C SER A 144 4.62 -0.52 13.77
N TYR A 145 4.91 0.74 13.44
CA TYR A 145 6.14 1.41 13.85
C TYR A 145 6.27 1.55 15.38
N ALA A 146 5.19 1.84 16.12
CA ALA A 146 5.21 1.89 17.59
C ALA A 146 5.60 0.55 18.23
N LEU A 147 5.05 -0.56 17.72
CA LEU A 147 5.35 -1.91 18.22
C LEU A 147 6.81 -2.29 17.97
N VAL A 148 7.32 -2.03 16.77
CA VAL A 148 8.73 -2.23 16.45
C VAL A 148 9.63 -1.35 17.33
N LEU A 149 9.26 -0.07 17.50
CA LEU A 149 9.97 0.88 18.34
C LEU A 149 10.04 0.44 19.79
N ALA A 150 8.96 -0.12 20.34
CA ALA A 150 8.99 -0.66 21.69
C ALA A 150 10.08 -1.73 21.82
N GLY A 151 10.16 -2.66 20.87
CA GLY A 151 11.16 -3.72 20.86
C GLY A 151 12.60 -3.21 20.80
N TYR A 152 12.96 -2.39 19.80
CA TYR A 152 14.34 -1.91 19.69
C TYR A 152 14.70 -0.83 20.72
N THR A 153 13.73 -0.07 21.24
CA THR A 153 14.00 0.87 22.35
C THR A 153 14.33 0.11 23.62
N THR A 154 13.61 -0.98 23.90
CA THR A 154 13.96 -1.90 24.98
C THR A 154 15.40 -2.40 24.82
N ALA A 155 15.80 -2.82 23.61
CA ALA A 155 17.16 -3.27 23.34
C ALA A 155 18.21 -2.16 23.54
N ILE A 156 17.97 -0.94 23.03
CA ILE A 156 18.91 0.18 23.19
C ILE A 156 19.13 0.52 24.67
N ILE A 157 18.06 0.65 25.45
CA ILE A 157 18.17 0.99 26.88
C ILE A 157 18.80 -0.17 27.65
N ALA A 158 18.33 -1.39 27.42
CA ALA A 158 18.76 -2.55 28.19
C ALA A 158 20.22 -2.94 27.89
N LEU A 159 20.68 -2.80 26.65
CA LEU A 159 22.10 -3.03 26.31
C LEU A 159 22.99 -1.88 26.79
N GLY A 160 22.49 -0.64 26.83
CA GLY A 160 23.22 0.50 27.38
C GLY A 160 23.44 0.40 28.90
N ALA A 161 22.50 -0.20 29.62
CA ALA A 161 22.57 -0.36 31.07
C ALA A 161 23.07 -1.75 31.52
N VAL A 162 23.40 -2.67 30.62
CA VAL A 162 23.79 -4.05 30.97
C VAL A 162 25.05 -4.11 31.84
N ASN A 163 25.99 -3.19 31.62
CA ASN A 163 27.24 -3.14 32.38
C ASN A 163 27.06 -2.49 33.76
N ASN A 164 26.02 -1.65 33.93
CA ASN A 164 25.71 -0.93 35.16
C ASN A 164 24.18 -0.99 35.41
N PRO A 165 23.64 -2.16 35.82
CA PRO A 165 22.20 -2.38 35.93
C PRO A 165 21.47 -1.39 36.85
N GLU A 166 22.16 -0.87 37.87
CA GLU A 166 21.64 0.12 38.82
C GLU A 166 21.24 1.44 38.16
N ASN A 167 21.85 1.79 37.02
CA ASN A 167 21.60 3.02 36.29
C ASN A 167 20.51 2.88 35.21
N VAL A 168 19.84 1.73 35.09
CA VAL A 168 18.83 1.49 34.04
C VAL A 168 17.72 2.54 34.03
N PHE A 169 17.27 2.99 35.21
CA PHE A 169 16.23 4.01 35.30
C PHE A 169 16.70 5.32 34.68
N MET A 170 17.92 5.75 34.98
CA MET A 170 18.50 6.99 34.44
C MET A 170 18.69 6.90 32.93
N VAL A 171 19.26 5.79 32.42
CA VAL A 171 19.41 5.57 30.97
C VAL A 171 18.04 5.59 30.27
N ALA A 172 17.02 5.00 30.88
CA ALA A 172 15.66 4.98 30.33
C ALA A 172 15.03 6.38 30.32
N MET A 173 15.21 7.17 31.38
CA MET A 173 14.72 8.54 31.47
C MET A 173 15.44 9.47 30.48
N SER A 174 16.78 9.40 30.39
CA SER A 174 17.55 10.10 29.36
C SER A 174 17.00 9.78 27.98
N ARG A 175 16.74 8.49 27.70
CA ARG A 175 16.16 8.04 26.43
C ARG A 175 14.80 8.66 26.12
N ALA A 176 13.89 8.69 27.08
CA ALA A 176 12.59 9.33 26.94
C ALA A 176 12.73 10.84 26.67
N THR A 177 13.62 11.51 27.41
CA THR A 177 13.89 12.95 27.28
C THR A 177 14.41 13.31 25.88
N TYR A 178 15.40 12.58 25.32
CA TYR A 178 15.88 12.83 23.96
C TYR A 178 14.77 12.75 22.91
N ILE A 179 13.88 11.76 23.06
CA ILE A 179 12.81 11.51 22.11
C ILE A 179 11.75 12.61 22.19
N ILE A 180 11.34 13.01 23.39
CA ILE A 180 10.38 14.09 23.61
C ILE A 180 10.96 15.41 23.11
N LEU A 181 12.23 15.70 23.42
CA LEU A 181 12.91 16.91 22.97
C LEU A 181 12.95 17.00 21.45
N GLY A 182 13.39 15.93 20.76
CA GLY A 182 13.41 15.89 19.31
C GLY A 182 12.02 16.05 18.68
N ILE A 183 10.99 15.41 19.24
CA ILE A 183 9.60 15.57 18.78
C ILE A 183 9.11 17.02 18.95
N THR A 184 9.39 17.63 20.10
CA THR A 184 9.00 19.02 20.39
C THR A 184 9.68 20.00 19.43
N CYS A 185 10.98 19.85 19.19
CA CYS A 185 11.72 20.67 18.24
C CYS A 185 11.21 20.52 16.79
N GLU A 186 10.90 19.29 16.35
CA GLU A 186 10.32 19.06 15.02
C GLU A 186 8.92 19.69 14.92
N ALA A 187 8.07 19.46 15.92
CA ALA A 187 6.70 19.98 15.96
C ALA A 187 6.66 21.51 16.00
N LEU A 188 7.56 22.15 16.76
CA LEU A 188 7.68 23.61 16.85
C LEU A 188 8.03 24.20 15.48
N LEU A 189 9.08 23.69 14.84
CA LEU A 189 9.52 24.18 13.52
C LEU A 189 8.52 23.80 12.43
N ALA A 190 7.87 22.64 12.50
CA ALA A 190 6.77 22.31 11.59
C ALA A 190 5.55 23.25 11.78
N GLY A 191 5.30 23.69 13.02
CA GLY A 191 4.23 24.60 13.39
C GLY A 191 4.41 26.01 12.84
N LEU A 192 5.60 26.60 13.04
CA LEU A 192 5.92 27.96 12.65
C LEU A 192 5.78 28.22 11.14
N PHE A 193 6.04 27.21 10.31
CA PHE A 193 6.02 27.34 8.85
C PHE A 193 4.69 26.91 8.19
N ALA A 194 3.71 26.40 8.95
CA ALA A 194 2.48 25.85 8.39
C ALA A 194 1.25 26.67 8.78
N HIS A 195 0.78 27.52 7.86
CA HIS A 195 -0.46 28.29 7.97
C HIS A 195 -1.64 27.50 7.35
N ASN A 196 -2.83 27.56 7.95
CA ASN A 196 -4.09 26.98 7.45
C ASN A 196 -4.12 25.45 7.20
N LEU A 197 -3.63 24.67 8.16
CA LEU A 197 -3.44 23.21 8.09
C LEU A 197 -4.68 22.41 7.69
N ALA A 198 -5.81 22.64 8.37
CA ALA A 198 -7.04 21.92 8.10
C ALA A 198 -7.56 22.20 6.68
N ALA A 199 -7.44 23.45 6.22
CA ALA A 199 -7.87 23.83 4.87
C ALA A 199 -6.98 23.20 3.80
N THR A 200 -5.66 23.16 4.00
CA THR A 200 -4.73 22.51 3.08
C THR A 200 -4.93 20.99 3.04
N ALA A 201 -5.15 20.34 4.20
CA ALA A 201 -5.44 18.92 4.28
C ALA A 201 -6.73 18.54 3.53
N ARG A 202 -7.81 19.29 3.75
CA ARG A 202 -9.08 19.14 3.03
C ARG A 202 -8.90 19.31 1.52
N SER A 203 -8.21 20.36 1.09
CA SER A 203 -7.92 20.61 -0.33
C SER A 203 -7.09 19.48 -0.97
N ASN A 204 -6.13 18.92 -0.23
CA ASN A 204 -5.33 17.79 -0.70
C ASN A 204 -6.16 16.51 -0.86
N ILE A 205 -7.01 16.16 0.11
CA ILE A 205 -7.93 15.00 -0.02
C ILE A 205 -8.85 15.22 -1.22
N ARG A 206 -9.47 16.40 -1.31
CA ARG A 206 -10.37 16.77 -2.40
C ARG A 206 -9.73 16.61 -3.77
N THR A 207 -8.51 17.13 -3.93
CA THR A 207 -7.78 17.07 -5.21
C THR A 207 -7.47 15.62 -5.61
N LYS A 208 -7.11 14.77 -4.64
CA LYS A 208 -6.83 13.34 -4.87
C LYS A 208 -8.09 12.55 -5.21
N LEU A 209 -9.19 12.75 -4.46
CA LEU A 209 -10.46 12.10 -4.76
C LEU A 209 -11.02 12.54 -6.12
N ARG A 210 -10.91 13.83 -6.44
CA ARG A 210 -11.25 14.35 -7.77
C ARG A 210 -10.41 13.67 -8.86
N SER A 211 -9.09 13.60 -8.68
CA SER A 211 -8.20 12.93 -9.63
C SER A 211 -8.52 11.44 -9.80
N ALA A 212 -8.90 10.75 -8.73
CA ALA A 212 -9.35 9.36 -8.75
C ALA A 212 -10.66 9.19 -9.54
N LEU A 213 -11.66 10.03 -9.27
CA LEU A 213 -12.93 10.07 -10.01
C LEU A 213 -12.69 10.36 -11.49
N THR A 214 -11.86 11.35 -11.82
CA THR A 214 -11.50 11.69 -13.20
C THR A 214 -10.86 10.50 -13.92
N SER A 215 -9.83 9.90 -13.32
CA SER A 215 -9.11 8.78 -13.93
C SER A 215 -10.01 7.57 -14.16
N VAL A 216 -10.94 7.29 -13.24
CA VAL A 216 -11.89 6.17 -13.36
C VAL A 216 -13.01 6.49 -14.37
N SER A 217 -13.52 7.72 -14.42
CA SER A 217 -14.50 8.13 -15.43
C SER A 217 -13.94 8.06 -16.85
N GLU A 218 -12.71 8.55 -17.07
CA GLU A 218 -12.01 8.43 -18.36
C GLU A 218 -11.73 6.96 -18.73
N ALA A 219 -11.30 6.16 -17.75
CA ALA A 219 -11.14 4.73 -17.93
C ALA A 219 -12.45 4.06 -18.34
N ILE A 220 -13.58 4.38 -17.70
CA ILE A 220 -14.87 3.78 -18.05
C ILE A 220 -15.35 4.26 -19.42
N SER A 221 -15.20 5.55 -19.77
CA SER A 221 -15.55 6.05 -21.10
C SER A 221 -14.81 5.26 -22.20
N SER A 222 -13.49 5.08 -22.03
CA SER A 222 -12.66 4.32 -22.98
C SER A 222 -12.94 2.81 -22.98
N LEU A 223 -13.40 2.24 -21.87
CA LEU A 223 -13.84 0.84 -21.81
C LEU A 223 -15.18 0.62 -22.52
N LEU A 224 -16.11 1.59 -22.45
CA LEU A 224 -17.39 1.55 -23.18
C LEU A 224 -17.20 1.70 -24.70
N GLU A 225 -16.10 2.32 -25.14
CA GLU A 225 -15.70 2.36 -26.56
C GLU A 225 -15.24 1.00 -27.11
N GLY A 226 -14.89 0.04 -26.24
CA GLY A 226 -14.32 -1.25 -26.64
C GLY A 226 -12.80 -1.21 -26.88
N ASN A 227 -12.10 -0.18 -26.40
CA ASN A 227 -10.66 -0.07 -26.58
C ASN A 227 -9.90 -1.10 -25.71
N GLN A 228 -9.31 -2.13 -26.34
CA GLN A 228 -8.57 -3.18 -25.61
C GLN A 228 -7.32 -2.64 -24.88
N ALA A 229 -6.67 -1.60 -25.39
CA ALA A 229 -5.53 -0.98 -24.72
C ALA A 229 -5.97 -0.21 -23.45
N ALA A 230 -7.21 0.29 -23.43
CA ALA A 230 -7.79 0.90 -22.24
C ALA A 230 -7.94 -0.14 -21.11
N LEU A 231 -8.34 -1.37 -21.43
CA LEU A 231 -8.43 -2.46 -20.44
C LEU A 231 -7.15 -2.63 -19.63
N ILE A 232 -5.98 -2.67 -20.27
CA ILE A 232 -4.69 -2.82 -19.57
C ILE A 232 -4.39 -1.59 -18.70
N ARG A 233 -4.67 -0.39 -19.22
CA ARG A 233 -4.42 0.88 -18.51
C ARG A 233 -5.31 1.06 -17.29
N SER A 234 -6.60 0.73 -17.40
CA SER A 234 -7.56 0.80 -16.29
C SER A 234 -7.14 -0.09 -15.11
N ARG A 235 -6.44 -1.22 -15.38
CA ARG A 235 -5.92 -2.10 -14.33
C ARG A 235 -4.85 -1.42 -13.48
N THR A 236 -4.03 -0.55 -14.04
CA THR A 236 -2.94 0.08 -13.27
C THR A 236 -3.45 1.15 -12.29
N LEU A 237 -4.69 1.64 -12.47
CA LEU A 237 -5.30 2.67 -11.62
C LEU A 237 -5.56 2.22 -10.17
N PHE A 238 -5.68 0.91 -9.91
CA PHE A 238 -5.86 0.42 -8.55
C PHE A 238 -4.68 0.78 -7.63
N GLY A 239 -3.44 0.75 -8.13
CA GLY A 239 -2.25 1.11 -7.35
C GLY A 239 -2.33 2.52 -6.74
N PRO A 240 -2.53 3.56 -7.58
CA PRO A 240 -2.81 4.92 -7.10
C PRO A 240 -3.99 5.02 -6.12
N LEU A 241 -5.11 4.32 -6.36
CA LEU A 241 -6.27 4.34 -5.47
C LEU A 241 -5.91 3.86 -4.04
N LEU A 242 -5.10 2.80 -3.89
CA LEU A 242 -4.62 2.40 -2.56
C LEU A 242 -3.75 3.45 -1.89
N SER A 243 -2.87 4.10 -2.66
CA SER A 243 -1.96 5.09 -2.09
C SER A 243 -2.71 6.29 -1.51
N ILE A 244 -3.89 6.61 -2.05
CA ILE A 244 -4.75 7.66 -1.51
C ILE A 244 -5.37 7.21 -0.18
N ASN A 245 -5.78 5.95 -0.04
CA ASN A 245 -6.35 5.42 1.21
C ASN A 245 -5.39 5.60 2.41
N ASP A 246 -4.11 5.26 2.23
CA ASP A 246 -3.10 5.42 3.31
C ASP A 246 -2.89 6.90 3.67
N GLN A 247 -3.02 7.80 2.69
CA GLN A 247 -2.87 9.24 2.91
C GLN A 247 -4.06 9.89 3.60
N ILE A 248 -5.27 9.33 3.46
CA ILE A 248 -6.47 9.83 4.14
C ILE A 248 -6.30 9.77 5.66
N GLU A 249 -5.72 8.69 6.22
CA GLU A 249 -5.45 8.60 7.66
C GLU A 249 -4.58 9.75 8.16
N PHE A 250 -3.57 10.16 7.38
CA PHE A 250 -2.68 11.25 7.76
C PHE A 250 -3.35 12.61 7.67
N SER A 251 -4.14 12.83 6.62
CA SER A 251 -4.90 14.08 6.48
C SER A 251 -6.00 14.18 7.54
N GLU A 252 -6.60 13.08 8.01
CA GLU A 252 -7.55 13.06 9.13
C GLU A 252 -6.89 13.54 10.44
N VAL A 253 -5.64 13.13 10.68
CA VAL A 253 -4.86 13.63 11.81
C VAL A 253 -4.59 15.14 11.71
N GLU A 254 -4.49 15.72 10.50
CA GLU A 254 -4.33 17.17 10.28
C GLU A 254 -5.64 17.96 10.45
N MET A 255 -6.78 17.37 10.06
CA MET A 255 -8.10 18.02 10.15
C MET A 255 -8.62 18.09 11.60
N GLY A 256 -8.13 17.20 12.47
CA GLY A 256 -8.49 17.16 13.89
C GLY A 256 -9.66 16.22 14.19
N PRO A 257 -10.10 16.13 15.46
CA PRO A 257 -11.07 15.14 15.92
C PRO A 257 -12.53 15.44 15.51
N HIS A 258 -12.78 16.56 14.80
CA HIS A 258 -14.11 17.05 14.50
C HIS A 258 -14.42 16.85 13.01
N GLY A 259 -15.17 15.78 12.72
CA GLY A 259 -15.70 15.50 11.38
C GLY A 259 -15.43 14.07 10.92
N HIS A 260 -16.42 13.47 10.25
CA HIS A 260 -16.31 12.17 9.59
C HIS A 260 -15.87 12.30 8.11
N GLU A 261 -15.28 13.44 7.74
CA GLU A 261 -14.76 13.73 6.40
C GLU A 261 -13.81 12.63 5.89
N GLY A 262 -12.95 12.11 6.77
CA GLY A 262 -12.03 11.01 6.46
C GLY A 262 -12.74 9.65 6.24
N ASP A 263 -13.83 9.39 6.96
CA ASP A 263 -14.66 8.19 6.77
C ASP A 263 -15.37 8.24 5.40
N HIS A 264 -15.97 9.39 5.06
CA HIS A 264 -16.57 9.64 3.74
C HIS A 264 -15.55 9.59 2.61
N ALA A 265 -14.35 10.14 2.79
CA ALA A 265 -13.28 10.04 1.80
C ALA A 265 -12.87 8.59 1.52
N ARG A 266 -12.82 7.74 2.56
CA ARG A 266 -12.54 6.29 2.40
C ARG A 266 -13.71 5.57 1.73
N ALA A 267 -14.95 5.92 2.05
CA ALA A 267 -16.14 5.37 1.41
C ALA A 267 -16.22 5.74 -0.08
N ALA A 268 -15.95 7.01 -0.43
CA ALA A 268 -15.86 7.49 -1.80
C ALA A 268 -14.80 6.69 -2.59
N LEU A 269 -13.62 6.50 -2.02
CA LEU A 269 -12.55 5.74 -2.65
C LEU A 269 -12.91 4.26 -2.85
N ALA A 270 -13.60 3.65 -1.88
CA ALA A 270 -14.10 2.29 -2.00
C ALA A 270 -15.14 2.20 -3.14
N ALA A 271 -16.08 3.15 -3.22
CA ALA A 271 -17.06 3.24 -4.30
C ALA A 271 -16.40 3.42 -5.67
N VAL A 272 -15.42 4.32 -5.80
CA VAL A 272 -14.60 4.50 -7.03
C VAL A 272 -13.91 3.20 -7.44
N SER A 273 -13.42 2.43 -6.47
CA SER A 273 -12.76 1.16 -6.77
C SER A 273 -13.74 0.07 -7.22
N VAL A 274 -14.93 0.02 -6.62
CA VAL A 274 -16.03 -0.86 -7.08
C VAL A 274 -16.49 -0.43 -8.47
N LEU A 275 -16.61 0.87 -8.72
CA LEU A 275 -16.98 1.47 -10.00
C LEU A 275 -16.01 1.04 -11.11
N LEU A 276 -14.70 1.16 -10.89
CA LEU A 276 -13.68 0.68 -11.82
C LEU A 276 -13.82 -0.82 -12.11
N SER A 277 -14.06 -1.63 -11.07
CA SER A 277 -14.29 -3.06 -11.24
C SER A 277 -15.57 -3.37 -12.03
N ARG A 278 -16.64 -2.61 -11.85
CA ARG A 278 -17.87 -2.72 -12.65
C ARG A 278 -17.62 -2.36 -14.11
N GLY A 279 -16.82 -1.32 -14.37
CA GLY A 279 -16.38 -0.94 -15.71
C GLY A 279 -15.64 -2.07 -16.42
N LEU A 280 -14.69 -2.72 -15.74
CA LEU A 280 -13.99 -3.90 -16.30
C LEU A 280 -14.95 -5.06 -16.58
N GLY A 281 -15.90 -5.33 -15.67
CA GLY A 281 -16.94 -6.34 -15.88
C GLY A 281 -17.90 -6.00 -17.03
N MET A 282 -18.10 -4.72 -17.33
CA MET A 282 -18.89 -4.27 -18.47
C MET A 282 -18.22 -4.63 -19.79
N THR A 283 -16.91 -4.45 -19.90
CA THR A 283 -16.14 -4.85 -21.09
C THR A 283 -16.28 -6.34 -21.41
N VAL A 284 -16.29 -7.19 -20.37
CA VAL A 284 -16.52 -8.63 -20.54
C VAL A 284 -17.91 -8.91 -21.11
N ARG A 285 -18.94 -8.18 -20.66
CA ARG A 285 -20.31 -8.33 -21.18
C ARG A 285 -20.39 -7.89 -22.64
N LEU A 286 -19.81 -6.74 -22.98
CA LEU A 286 -19.75 -6.22 -24.35
C LEU A 286 -19.07 -7.22 -25.29
N GLN A 287 -17.97 -7.85 -24.86
CA GLN A 287 -17.28 -8.88 -25.66
C GLN A 287 -18.07 -10.20 -25.77
N SER A 288 -18.83 -10.56 -24.73
CA SER A 288 -19.58 -11.82 -24.71
C SER A 288 -20.92 -11.77 -25.46
N LEU A 289 -21.48 -10.58 -25.63
CA LEU A 289 -22.81 -10.33 -26.20
C LEU A 289 -22.68 -9.76 -27.63
N ASP A 290 -21.83 -10.39 -28.46
CA ASP A 290 -21.28 -10.06 -29.80
C ASP A 290 -22.27 -9.61 -30.90
N ARG A 291 -23.53 -9.27 -30.57
CA ARG A 291 -24.53 -8.69 -31.46
C ARG A 291 -24.49 -7.17 -31.38
N ALA A 292 -24.50 -6.49 -32.52
CA ALA A 292 -24.69 -5.05 -32.58
C ALA A 292 -26.05 -4.69 -31.96
N GLN A 293 -26.04 -3.84 -30.93
CA GLN A 293 -27.23 -3.43 -30.19
C GLN A 293 -27.39 -1.91 -30.33
N PRO A 294 -28.00 -1.41 -31.42
CA PRO A 294 -28.00 0.01 -31.75
C PRO A 294 -28.63 0.87 -30.66
N VAL A 295 -29.61 0.34 -29.92
CA VAL A 295 -30.23 1.03 -28.79
C VAL A 295 -29.25 1.19 -27.63
N PHE A 296 -28.49 0.13 -27.32
CA PHE A 296 -27.48 0.21 -26.26
C PHE A 296 -26.33 1.13 -26.66
N ASP A 297 -25.91 1.11 -27.93
CA ASP A 297 -24.82 1.96 -28.42
C ASP A 297 -25.16 3.46 -28.26
N GLN A 298 -26.42 3.85 -28.44
CA GLN A 298 -26.90 5.21 -28.18
C GLN A 298 -26.79 5.57 -26.69
N THR A 299 -27.27 4.71 -25.79
CA THR A 299 -27.18 4.95 -24.33
C THR A 299 -25.73 4.91 -23.84
N ALA A 300 -24.89 4.07 -24.41
CA ALA A 300 -23.46 4.01 -24.13
C ALA A 300 -22.76 5.31 -24.56
N LEU A 301 -23.09 5.86 -25.74
CA LEU A 301 -22.58 7.15 -26.19
C LEU A 301 -22.99 8.29 -25.25
N LEU A 302 -24.28 8.38 -24.90
CA LEU A 302 -24.77 9.36 -23.92
C LEU A 302 -24.02 9.25 -22.58
N THR A 303 -23.78 8.03 -22.12
CA THR A 303 -23.04 7.77 -20.88
C THR A 303 -21.57 8.21 -21.00
N ARG A 304 -20.91 7.93 -22.13
CA ARG A 304 -19.53 8.36 -22.38
C ARG A 304 -19.41 9.87 -22.36
N THR A 305 -20.27 10.56 -23.11
CA THR A 305 -20.31 12.03 -23.13
C THR A 305 -20.55 12.59 -21.73
N PHE A 306 -21.47 11.99 -20.97
CA PHE A 306 -21.67 12.38 -19.57
C PHE A 306 -20.39 12.21 -18.74
N LEU A 307 -19.76 11.03 -18.76
CA LEU A 307 -18.53 10.73 -18.00
C LEU A 307 -17.37 11.68 -18.33
N GLU A 308 -17.25 12.13 -19.58
CA GLU A 308 -16.24 13.10 -20.02
C GLU A 308 -16.51 14.52 -19.47
N THR A 309 -17.77 14.86 -19.19
CA THR A 309 -18.15 16.13 -18.56
C THR A 309 -18.10 16.11 -17.04
N VAL A 310 -18.00 14.94 -16.40
CA VAL A 310 -17.93 14.84 -14.93
C VAL A 310 -16.68 15.56 -14.37
N PRO A 311 -15.44 15.29 -14.83
CA PRO A 311 -14.23 15.89 -14.26
C PRO A 311 -14.26 17.42 -14.10
N PRO A 312 -14.60 18.22 -15.14
CA PRO A 312 -14.62 19.68 -15.00
C PRO A 312 -15.75 20.19 -14.09
N ARG A 313 -16.78 19.38 -13.81
CA ARG A 313 -17.94 19.77 -13.00
C ARG A 313 -17.76 19.47 -11.50
N LEU A 314 -16.62 18.94 -11.06
CA LEU A 314 -16.35 18.62 -9.64
C LEU A 314 -15.72 19.78 -8.83
N ASP A 315 -15.75 20.99 -9.37
CA ASP A 315 -15.08 22.16 -8.78
C ASP A 315 -15.91 22.91 -7.73
N THR A 316 -17.23 22.74 -7.69
CA THR A 316 -18.10 23.33 -6.65
C THR A 316 -19.16 22.33 -6.20
N ASP A 317 -19.62 22.43 -4.94
CA ASP A 317 -20.61 21.49 -4.39
C ASP A 317 -21.99 21.61 -5.08
N GLU A 318 -22.34 22.81 -5.55
CA GLU A 318 -23.54 23.03 -6.38
C GLU A 318 -23.45 22.27 -7.70
N ASN A 319 -22.28 22.27 -8.34
CA ASN A 319 -22.07 21.52 -9.58
C ASN A 319 -22.15 20.00 -9.34
N VAL A 320 -21.75 19.50 -8.16
CA VAL A 320 -21.87 18.08 -7.82
C VAL A 320 -23.34 17.65 -7.76
N GLU A 321 -24.24 18.46 -7.20
CA GLU A 321 -25.68 18.14 -7.20
C GLU A 321 -26.27 18.16 -8.61
N LEU A 322 -25.86 19.11 -9.46
CA LEU A 322 -26.27 19.12 -10.88
C LEU A 322 -25.79 17.86 -11.60
N VAL A 323 -24.54 17.43 -11.37
CA VAL A 323 -24.01 16.18 -11.95
C VAL A 323 -24.79 14.96 -11.46
N ARG A 324 -25.16 14.92 -10.17
CA ARG A 324 -25.97 13.82 -9.61
C ARG A 324 -27.39 13.81 -10.16
N HIS A 325 -27.97 14.99 -10.40
CA HIS A 325 -29.27 15.11 -11.06
C HIS A 325 -29.21 14.55 -12.50
N ASP A 326 -28.25 14.99 -13.30
CA ASP A 326 -28.04 14.49 -14.67
C ASP A 326 -27.79 12.97 -14.69
N LEU A 327 -27.01 12.47 -13.72
CA LEU A 327 -26.77 11.03 -13.54
C LEU A 327 -28.07 10.28 -13.23
N SER A 328 -28.96 10.85 -12.41
CA SER A 328 -30.25 10.25 -12.09
C SER A 328 -31.16 10.14 -13.31
N LEU A 329 -31.11 11.12 -14.23
CA LEU A 329 -31.82 11.09 -15.51
C LEU A 329 -31.25 9.99 -16.42
N LEU A 330 -29.93 9.86 -16.52
CA LEU A 330 -29.29 8.81 -17.32
C LEU A 330 -29.60 7.40 -16.78
N ARG A 331 -29.68 7.26 -15.45
CA ARG A 331 -30.15 6.02 -14.80
C ARG A 331 -31.63 5.75 -15.05
N ALA A 332 -32.47 6.78 -15.07
CA ALA A 332 -33.87 6.64 -15.46
C ALA A 332 -34.00 6.17 -16.91
N GLU A 333 -33.22 6.72 -17.84
CA GLU A 333 -33.15 6.27 -19.24
C GLU A 333 -32.74 4.80 -19.33
N CYS A 334 -31.70 4.36 -18.61
CA CYS A 334 -31.30 2.96 -18.57
C CYS A 334 -32.44 2.04 -18.09
N ARG A 335 -33.16 2.45 -17.04
CA ARG A 335 -34.31 1.69 -16.51
C ARG A 335 -35.48 1.68 -17.49
N GLN A 336 -35.74 2.80 -18.18
CA GLN A 336 -36.77 2.89 -19.21
C GLN A 336 -36.47 1.92 -20.36
N ARG A 337 -35.23 1.89 -20.87
CA ARG A 337 -34.82 0.94 -21.93
C ARG A 337 -34.95 -0.52 -21.53
N ILE A 338 -34.77 -0.85 -20.25
CA ILE A 338 -35.02 -2.21 -19.74
C ILE A 338 -36.52 -2.55 -19.82
N VAL A 339 -37.38 -1.62 -19.43
CA VAL A 339 -38.84 -1.78 -19.45
C VAL A 339 -39.36 -1.82 -20.89
N ASP A 340 -38.85 -0.97 -21.79
CA ASP A 340 -39.22 -0.95 -23.20
C ASP A 340 -38.90 -2.28 -23.86
N ALA A 341 -37.68 -2.80 -23.67
CA ALA A 341 -37.27 -4.10 -24.21
C ALA A 341 -38.12 -5.25 -23.64
N LEU A 342 -38.49 -5.19 -22.36
CA LEU A 342 -39.38 -6.17 -21.75
C LEU A 342 -40.80 -6.08 -22.32
N THR A 343 -41.31 -4.87 -22.55
CA THR A 343 -42.66 -4.62 -23.07
C THR A 343 -42.76 -5.07 -24.52
N GLU A 344 -41.75 -4.78 -25.33
CA GLU A 344 -41.63 -5.27 -26.71
C GLU A 344 -41.60 -6.81 -26.73
N GLU A 345 -40.85 -7.43 -25.83
CA GLU A 345 -40.80 -8.89 -25.74
C GLU A 345 -42.16 -9.50 -25.36
N ILE A 346 -42.89 -8.87 -24.42
CA ILE A 346 -44.25 -9.30 -24.05
C ILE A 346 -45.21 -9.13 -25.23
N ALA A 347 -45.08 -8.05 -25.99
CA ALA A 347 -45.93 -7.74 -27.15
C ALA A 347 -45.74 -8.72 -28.32
N ILE A 348 -44.55 -9.33 -28.48
CA ILE A 348 -44.29 -10.33 -29.52
C ILE A 348 -45.20 -11.57 -29.38
N GLY A 349 -45.69 -11.87 -28.17
CA GLY A 349 -46.71 -12.91 -27.94
C GLY A 349 -46.27 -14.36 -28.21
N ASP A 350 -45.14 -14.60 -28.87
CA ASP A 350 -44.59 -15.93 -29.15
C ASP A 350 -43.83 -16.48 -27.94
N ARG A 351 -44.56 -17.28 -27.14
CA ARG A 351 -44.05 -17.96 -25.94
C ARG A 351 -43.12 -19.14 -26.25
N THR A 352 -42.90 -19.47 -27.53
CA THR A 352 -42.08 -20.64 -27.94
C THR A 352 -40.60 -20.34 -28.13
N ALA A 353 -40.16 -19.10 -27.86
CA ALA A 353 -38.76 -18.65 -27.90
C ALA A 353 -38.05 -18.84 -29.25
N LYS A 354 -38.81 -18.89 -30.36
CA LYS A 354 -38.27 -19.05 -31.72
C LYS A 354 -38.06 -17.74 -32.47
N ASP A 355 -38.66 -16.63 -32.03
CA ASP A 355 -38.40 -15.32 -32.63
C ASP A 355 -36.92 -14.91 -32.40
N PRO A 356 -36.14 -14.68 -33.49
CA PRO A 356 -34.72 -14.34 -33.39
C PRO A 356 -34.44 -13.01 -32.66
N ARG A 357 -35.46 -12.17 -32.44
CA ARG A 357 -35.38 -10.89 -31.72
C ARG A 357 -35.35 -11.04 -30.20
N ILE A 358 -36.00 -12.06 -29.63
CA ILE A 358 -36.09 -12.28 -28.17
C ILE A 358 -34.70 -12.36 -27.50
N PRO A 359 -33.71 -13.11 -28.03
CA PRO A 359 -32.37 -13.12 -27.46
C PRO A 359 -31.69 -11.75 -27.51
N GLY A 360 -31.96 -10.95 -28.54
CA GLY A 360 -31.43 -9.59 -28.66
C GLY A 360 -31.99 -8.65 -27.59
N LEU A 361 -33.29 -8.73 -27.31
CA LEU A 361 -33.96 -7.94 -26.26
C LEU A 361 -33.46 -8.33 -24.86
N LEU A 362 -33.22 -9.62 -24.61
CA LEU A 362 -32.61 -10.07 -23.35
C LEU A 362 -31.18 -9.51 -23.19
N ASP A 363 -30.34 -9.62 -24.23
CA ASP A 363 -28.97 -9.12 -24.20
C ASP A 363 -28.95 -7.59 -23.99
N GLN A 364 -29.88 -6.86 -24.61
CA GLN A 364 -30.09 -5.43 -24.38
C GLN A 364 -30.46 -5.13 -22.92
N ARG A 365 -31.37 -5.89 -22.31
CA ARG A 365 -31.74 -5.74 -20.88
C ARG A 365 -30.54 -6.02 -19.96
N ILE A 366 -29.73 -7.03 -20.27
CA ILE A 366 -28.51 -7.36 -19.51
C ILE A 366 -27.51 -6.20 -19.53
N LEU A 367 -27.27 -5.60 -20.71
CA LEU A 367 -26.33 -4.49 -20.86
C LEU A 367 -26.82 -3.21 -20.15
N HIS A 368 -28.09 -2.84 -20.30
CA HIS A 368 -28.66 -1.67 -19.62
C HIS A 368 -28.71 -1.83 -18.10
N ASN A 369 -28.97 -3.04 -17.60
CA ASN A 369 -28.94 -3.32 -16.17
C ASN A 369 -27.51 -3.21 -15.61
N ALA A 370 -26.52 -3.73 -16.35
CA ALA A 370 -25.11 -3.57 -15.98
C ALA A 370 -24.66 -2.09 -16.01
N LEU A 371 -25.18 -1.30 -16.95
CA LEU A 371 -24.92 0.14 -17.06
C LEU A 371 -25.57 0.93 -15.91
N ASP A 372 -26.85 0.69 -15.59
CA ASP A 372 -27.51 1.32 -14.42
C ASP A 372 -26.78 0.95 -13.13
N GLU A 373 -26.35 -0.31 -12.98
CA GLU A 373 -25.53 -0.76 -11.86
C GLU A 373 -24.19 0.00 -11.79
N LEU A 374 -23.53 0.25 -12.91
CA LEU A 374 -22.30 1.03 -12.94
C LEU A 374 -22.56 2.48 -12.52
N LEU A 375 -23.58 3.11 -13.09
CA LEU A 375 -23.97 4.49 -12.79
C LEU A 375 -24.44 4.67 -11.33
N ALA A 376 -25.06 3.65 -10.74
CA ALA A 376 -25.44 3.63 -9.34
C ALA A 376 -24.21 3.72 -8.40
N GLU A 377 -23.10 3.06 -8.73
CA GLU A 377 -21.87 3.20 -7.93
C GLU A 377 -21.22 4.57 -8.11
N LEU A 378 -21.33 5.17 -9.30
CA LEU A 378 -20.87 6.54 -9.51
C LEU A 378 -21.67 7.53 -8.65
N ASP A 379 -22.98 7.34 -8.51
CA ASP A 379 -23.82 8.17 -7.63
C ASP A 379 -23.40 8.04 -6.16
N ILE A 380 -23.13 6.81 -5.69
CA ILE A 380 -22.58 6.59 -4.34
C ILE A 380 -21.23 7.29 -4.19
N ALA A 381 -20.33 7.15 -5.16
CA ALA A 381 -19.01 7.80 -5.12
C ALA A 381 -19.12 9.34 -5.08
N LEU A 382 -20.05 9.93 -5.84
CA LEU A 382 -20.29 11.38 -5.84
C LEU A 382 -20.94 11.88 -4.55
N ALA A 383 -21.86 11.09 -3.97
CA ALA A 383 -22.49 11.41 -2.69
C ALA A 383 -21.47 11.43 -1.55
N GLU A 384 -20.62 10.40 -1.47
CA GLU A 384 -19.54 10.33 -0.47
C GLU A 384 -18.44 11.38 -0.73
N PHE A 385 -18.15 11.70 -2.00
CA PHE A 385 -17.24 12.80 -2.35
C PHE A 385 -17.76 14.14 -1.82
N LYS A 386 -19.06 14.43 -2.00
CA LYS A 386 -19.68 15.63 -1.43
C LYS A 386 -19.68 15.62 0.10
N ALA A 387 -20.02 14.49 0.72
CA ALA A 387 -19.99 14.36 2.18
C ALA A 387 -18.58 14.53 2.77
N SER A 388 -17.53 14.28 1.98
CA SER A 388 -16.15 14.57 2.38
C SER A 388 -15.78 16.06 2.33
N HIS A 389 -16.58 16.91 1.68
CA HIS A 389 -16.33 18.36 1.54
C HIS A 389 -16.99 19.20 2.63
N THR A 390 -18.13 18.74 3.16
CA THR A 390 -18.92 19.50 4.13
C THR A 390 -18.96 18.79 5.48
N VAL A 391 -18.81 19.56 6.56
CA VAL A 391 -19.04 19.03 7.91
C VAL A 391 -20.53 18.81 8.07
N ILE A 392 -20.96 17.54 8.16
CA ILE A 392 -22.34 17.17 8.44
C ILE A 392 -22.55 17.17 9.97
N PRO A 393 -23.40 18.06 10.53
CA PRO A 393 -23.64 18.09 11.97
C PRO A 393 -24.32 16.80 12.44
N GLY A 394 -23.80 16.18 13.51
CA GLY A 394 -24.40 14.97 14.10
C GLY A 394 -24.17 13.69 13.31
N ASP A 395 -23.29 13.70 12.31
CA ASP A 395 -22.91 12.47 11.61
C ASP A 395 -22.15 11.50 12.53
N HIS A 396 -22.41 10.21 12.35
CA HIS A 396 -21.80 9.10 13.08
C HIS A 396 -21.30 8.01 12.12
N PHE A 397 -21.24 8.31 10.82
CA PHE A 397 -20.77 7.38 9.80
C PHE A 397 -19.33 6.96 10.07
N ARG A 398 -19.08 5.65 10.06
CA ARG A 398 -17.75 5.07 10.26
C ARG A 398 -17.48 4.06 9.18
N PHE A 399 -16.37 4.24 8.46
CA PHE A 399 -16.04 3.38 7.34
C PHE A 399 -14.67 2.74 7.50
N ARG A 400 -14.59 1.43 7.73
CA ARG A 400 -13.32 0.72 7.88
C ARG A 400 -13.11 -0.31 6.78
N LEU A 401 -12.09 -0.11 5.95
CA LEU A 401 -11.58 -1.17 5.09
C LEU A 401 -10.90 -2.24 5.95
N GLN A 402 -11.38 -3.48 5.89
CA GLN A 402 -10.69 -4.59 6.54
C GLN A 402 -9.42 -4.94 5.77
N SER A 403 -8.27 -4.77 6.43
CA SER A 403 -6.99 -5.22 5.89
C SER A 403 -6.71 -6.68 6.19
N HIS A 404 -6.03 -7.36 5.27
CA HIS A 404 -5.65 -8.76 5.42
C HIS A 404 -4.48 -8.92 6.41
N ARG A 405 -4.66 -9.79 7.42
CA ARG A 405 -3.62 -10.12 8.40
C ARG A 405 -2.93 -11.43 8.04
N ASP A 406 -1.66 -11.38 7.64
CA ASP A 406 -0.84 -12.59 7.40
C ASP A 406 -0.11 -13.01 8.69
N TRP A 407 -0.72 -13.90 9.46
CA TRP A 407 -0.16 -14.46 10.69
C TRP A 407 1.13 -15.24 10.48
N ARG A 408 1.33 -15.84 9.31
CA ARG A 408 2.55 -16.59 9.01
C ARG A 408 3.71 -15.64 8.78
N GLU A 409 3.49 -14.58 8.03
CA GLU A 409 4.50 -13.53 7.83
C GLU A 409 4.89 -12.89 9.17
N ALA A 410 3.90 -12.62 10.02
CA ALA A 410 4.13 -12.15 11.39
C ALA A 410 5.04 -13.10 12.19
N ALA A 411 4.75 -14.40 12.17
CA ALA A 411 5.59 -15.40 12.84
C ALA A 411 7.02 -15.44 12.27
N TYR A 412 7.17 -15.38 10.94
CA TYR A 412 8.49 -15.38 10.29
C TYR A 412 9.31 -14.15 10.65
N ASN A 413 8.71 -12.96 10.66
CA ASN A 413 9.38 -11.74 11.04
C ASN A 413 9.77 -11.75 12.53
N GLY A 414 8.91 -12.30 13.40
CA GLY A 414 9.21 -12.47 14.82
C GLY A 414 10.37 -13.44 15.08
N VAL A 415 10.31 -14.64 14.50
CA VAL A 415 11.38 -15.66 14.64
C VAL A 415 12.70 -15.13 14.08
N ARG A 416 12.67 -14.43 12.94
CA ARG A 416 13.87 -13.83 12.35
C ARG A 416 14.50 -12.79 13.26
N ALA A 417 13.70 -11.88 13.83
CA ALA A 417 14.20 -10.86 14.75
C ALA A 417 14.78 -11.50 16.03
N ALA A 418 14.11 -12.50 16.60
CA ALA A 418 14.62 -13.23 17.76
C ALA A 418 15.94 -13.95 17.47
N ALA A 419 16.03 -14.65 16.34
CA ALA A 419 17.25 -15.31 15.90
C ALA A 419 18.39 -14.32 15.65
N ALA A 420 18.10 -13.14 15.09
CA ALA A 420 19.08 -12.08 14.90
C ALA A 420 19.69 -11.62 16.23
N THR A 421 18.84 -11.35 17.22
CA THR A 421 19.24 -10.90 18.55
C THR A 421 20.08 -11.93 19.28
N VAL A 422 19.66 -13.20 19.27
CA VAL A 422 20.42 -14.28 19.91
C VAL A 422 21.76 -14.48 19.21
N ALA A 423 21.78 -14.52 17.88
CA ALA A 423 23.01 -14.73 17.13
C ALA A 423 24.02 -13.58 17.31
N SER A 424 23.57 -12.32 17.33
CA SER A 424 24.46 -11.19 17.57
C SER A 424 24.95 -11.14 19.01
N ALA A 425 24.09 -11.44 19.99
CA ALA A 425 24.48 -11.53 21.39
C ALA A 425 25.50 -12.63 21.64
N LEU A 426 25.28 -13.83 21.08
CA LEU A 426 26.25 -14.95 21.17
C LEU A 426 27.60 -14.58 20.55
N LEU A 427 27.60 -13.89 19.40
CA LEU A 427 28.84 -13.44 18.77
C LEU A 427 29.59 -12.46 19.68
N TRP A 428 28.89 -11.52 20.31
CA TRP A 428 29.50 -10.59 21.25
C TRP A 428 30.05 -11.32 22.49
N GLU A 429 29.27 -12.22 23.09
CA GLU A 429 29.65 -12.99 24.28
C GLU A 429 30.92 -13.83 24.01
N ILE A 430 31.00 -14.49 22.85
CA ILE A 430 32.16 -15.33 22.47
C ILE A 430 33.39 -14.48 22.18
N THR A 431 33.22 -13.35 21.49
CA THR A 431 34.35 -12.50 21.09
C THR A 431 34.83 -11.58 22.20
N ALA A 432 34.02 -11.38 23.25
CA ALA A 432 34.23 -10.38 24.29
C ALA A 432 34.58 -8.99 23.72
N TRP A 433 34.01 -8.66 22.56
CA TRP A 433 34.38 -7.45 21.82
C TRP A 433 33.99 -6.19 22.61
N PRO A 434 34.92 -5.28 22.96
CA PRO A 434 34.62 -4.18 23.88
C PRO A 434 33.48 -3.25 23.44
N THR A 435 33.35 -2.98 22.13
CA THR A 435 32.26 -2.17 21.56
C THR A 435 31.14 -3.02 20.95
N GLY A 436 31.12 -4.33 21.21
CA GLY A 436 30.18 -5.26 20.59
C GLY A 436 28.73 -5.10 21.06
N LEU A 437 28.47 -4.45 22.20
CA LEU A 437 27.10 -4.04 22.58
C LEU A 437 26.48 -3.08 21.54
N GLY A 438 27.29 -2.21 20.93
CA GLY A 438 26.85 -1.36 19.81
C GLY A 438 26.47 -2.19 18.58
N PHE A 439 27.24 -3.24 18.28
CA PHE A 439 26.90 -4.20 17.22
C PHE A 439 25.56 -4.89 17.47
N VAL A 440 25.33 -5.44 18.67
CA VAL A 440 24.05 -6.09 19.05
C VAL A 440 22.89 -5.09 18.95
N THR A 441 23.08 -3.87 19.46
CA THR A 441 22.08 -2.79 19.43
C THR A 441 21.66 -2.45 18.00
N PHE A 442 22.60 -2.30 17.07
CA PHE A 442 22.26 -1.98 15.68
C PHE A 442 21.70 -3.18 14.91
N VAL A 443 22.09 -4.43 15.24
CA VAL A 443 21.42 -5.62 14.69
C VAL A 443 19.95 -5.62 15.08
N THR A 444 19.62 -5.43 16.36
CA THR A 444 18.23 -5.43 16.84
C THR A 444 17.43 -4.26 16.28
N LEU A 445 18.02 -3.06 16.22
CA LEU A 445 17.42 -1.86 15.63
C LEU A 445 17.08 -2.08 14.16
N VAL A 446 18.03 -2.54 13.34
CA VAL A 446 17.83 -2.72 11.89
C VAL A 446 16.86 -3.88 11.63
N CYS A 447 16.98 -4.99 12.35
CA CYS A 447 16.04 -6.10 12.21
C CYS A 447 14.61 -5.69 12.56
N GLY A 448 14.42 -4.94 13.64
CA GLY A 448 13.13 -4.37 13.99
C GLY A 448 12.62 -3.42 12.91
N LEU A 449 13.40 -2.37 12.60
CA LEU A 449 13.01 -1.28 11.67
C LEU A 449 12.58 -1.79 10.30
N PHE A 450 13.18 -2.89 9.83
CA PHE A 450 12.92 -3.47 8.53
C PHE A 450 12.08 -4.75 8.56
N ALA A 451 11.69 -5.26 9.74
CA ALA A 451 10.91 -6.49 9.88
C ALA A 451 9.61 -6.46 9.07
N THR A 452 8.91 -5.32 9.06
CA THR A 452 7.60 -5.16 8.42
C THR A 452 7.67 -4.65 6.98
N ARG A 453 8.89 -4.50 6.43
CA ARG A 453 9.05 -4.14 5.01
C ARG A 453 8.80 -5.36 4.14
N GLU A 454 8.06 -5.17 3.06
CA GLU A 454 7.76 -6.20 2.06
C GLU A 454 9.02 -6.87 1.49
N ASN A 455 10.06 -6.10 1.18
CA ASN A 455 11.38 -6.63 0.80
C ASN A 455 12.46 -6.11 1.75
N PRO A 456 12.72 -6.84 2.85
CA PRO A 456 13.65 -6.36 3.87
C PRO A 456 15.10 -6.39 3.39
N VAL A 457 15.46 -7.29 2.47
CA VAL A 457 16.84 -7.40 1.95
C VAL A 457 17.21 -6.18 1.11
N LEU A 458 16.33 -5.76 0.19
CA LEU A 458 16.56 -4.56 -0.61
C LEU A 458 16.64 -3.32 0.29
N ALA A 459 15.72 -3.24 1.26
CA ALA A 459 15.65 -2.11 2.17
C ALA A 459 16.91 -1.97 3.03
N THR A 460 17.35 -3.05 3.66
CA THR A 460 18.57 -3.09 4.49
C THR A 460 19.85 -2.89 3.69
N THR A 461 19.93 -3.40 2.45
CA THR A 461 21.09 -3.17 1.57
C THR A 461 21.25 -1.68 1.22
N ASN A 462 20.14 -1.00 0.92
CA ASN A 462 20.17 0.45 0.66
C ASN A 462 20.47 1.25 1.94
N PHE A 463 19.99 0.77 3.10
CA PHE A 463 20.33 1.35 4.39
C PHE A 463 21.84 1.24 4.68
N LEU A 464 22.46 0.07 4.42
CA LEU A 464 23.90 -0.13 4.55
C LEU A 464 24.70 0.86 3.68
N LYS A 465 24.31 1.04 2.41
CA LYS A 465 24.95 2.01 1.51
C LYS A 465 24.86 3.43 2.05
N GLY A 466 23.70 3.83 2.59
CA GLY A 466 23.55 5.14 3.24
C GLY A 466 24.40 5.29 4.50
N GLY A 467 24.54 4.22 5.29
CA GLY A 467 25.45 4.17 6.43
C GLY A 467 26.92 4.32 6.04
N ILE A 468 27.36 3.70 4.95
CA ILE A 468 28.73 3.89 4.41
C ILE A 468 28.95 5.36 4.04
N TRP A 469 28.00 6.00 3.38
CA TRP A 469 28.10 7.44 3.08
C TRP A 469 28.14 8.31 4.34
N ALA A 470 27.38 7.97 5.38
CA ALA A 470 27.45 8.67 6.67
C ALA A 470 28.82 8.48 7.32
N ALA A 471 29.39 7.28 7.30
CA ALA A 471 30.72 7.00 7.83
C ALA A 471 31.81 7.77 7.09
N VAL A 472 31.75 7.82 5.75
CA VAL A 472 32.69 8.60 4.92
C VAL A 472 32.60 10.08 5.24
N VAL A 473 31.41 10.66 5.29
CA VAL A 473 31.25 12.10 5.62
C VAL A 473 31.68 12.37 7.06
N SER A 474 31.28 11.52 8.00
CA SER A 474 31.70 11.62 9.40
C SER A 474 33.20 11.55 9.57
N PHE A 475 33.92 10.71 8.82
CA PHE A 475 35.38 10.65 8.86
C PHE A 475 36.00 12.02 8.55
N PHE A 476 35.57 12.68 7.47
CA PHE A 476 36.06 14.03 7.15
C PHE A 476 35.68 15.06 8.23
N LEU A 477 34.48 14.97 8.80
CA LEU A 477 34.07 15.86 9.88
C LEU A 477 34.92 15.66 11.14
N VAL A 478 35.06 14.42 11.63
CA VAL A 478 35.71 14.07 12.88
C VAL A 478 37.23 14.26 12.84
N PHE A 479 37.88 13.99 11.71
CA PHE A 479 39.35 14.07 11.63
C PHE A 479 39.88 15.37 11.02
N LEU A 480 39.12 16.07 10.18
CA LEU A 480 39.59 17.33 9.58
C LEU A 480 38.94 18.57 10.19
N LEU A 481 37.64 18.55 10.46
CA LEU A 481 36.92 19.76 10.88
C LEU A 481 36.87 19.90 12.40
N ILE A 482 36.30 18.91 13.10
CA ILE A 482 36.04 18.95 14.55
C ILE A 482 37.29 19.22 15.40
N PRO A 483 38.49 18.68 15.12
CA PRO A 483 39.68 18.96 15.92
C PRO A 483 40.13 20.43 15.86
N ARG A 484 39.69 21.17 14.84
CA ARG A 484 39.96 22.61 14.65
C ARG A 484 38.87 23.50 15.24
N MET A 485 37.82 22.92 15.80
CA MET A 485 36.64 23.63 16.32
C MET A 485 36.64 23.59 17.85
N SER A 486 36.47 24.75 18.49
CA SER A 486 36.35 24.86 19.95
C SER A 486 34.92 25.16 20.42
N GLU A 487 34.09 25.72 19.55
CA GLU A 487 32.75 26.23 19.91
C GLU A 487 31.61 25.39 19.33
N TYR A 488 30.46 25.41 20.01
CA TYR A 488 29.27 24.66 19.61
C TYR A 488 28.66 25.21 18.31
N GLU A 489 28.77 26.51 18.04
CA GLU A 489 28.29 27.14 16.80
C GLU A 489 29.03 26.61 15.57
N MET A 490 30.34 26.33 15.72
CA MET A 490 31.15 25.77 14.64
C MET A 490 30.76 24.32 14.33
N LEU A 491 30.44 23.53 15.35
CA LEU A 491 29.95 22.16 15.20
C LEU A 491 28.62 22.15 14.43
N ILE A 492 27.68 23.04 14.80
CA ILE A 492 26.39 23.18 14.11
C ILE A 492 26.61 23.57 12.65
N ALA A 493 27.45 24.58 12.39
CA ALA A 493 27.75 25.03 11.05
C ALA A 493 28.37 23.91 10.18
N ALA A 494 29.26 23.11 10.78
CA ALA A 494 29.88 21.97 10.11
C ALA A 494 28.88 20.85 9.77
N MET A 495 27.91 20.59 10.65
CA MET A 495 26.88 19.57 10.45
C MET A 495 25.73 20.03 9.55
N PHE A 496 25.53 21.35 9.40
CA PHE A 496 24.40 21.91 8.67
C PHE A 496 24.38 21.49 7.20
N ILE A 497 25.49 21.70 6.46
CA ILE A 497 25.55 21.40 5.02
C ILE A 497 25.36 19.89 4.74
N PRO A 498 26.08 18.97 5.42
CA PRO A 498 25.83 17.53 5.31
C PRO A 498 24.37 17.15 5.61
N SER A 499 23.77 17.73 6.65
CA SER A 499 22.39 17.44 7.06
C SER A 499 21.37 17.89 6.01
N VAL A 500 21.56 19.08 5.41
CA VAL A 500 20.71 19.56 4.30
C VAL A 500 20.83 18.64 3.09
N ALA A 501 22.05 18.20 2.74
CA ALA A 501 22.24 17.24 1.65
C ALA A 501 21.49 15.92 1.92
N GLY A 502 21.52 15.42 3.15
CA GLY A 502 20.71 14.29 3.60
C GLY A 502 19.20 14.54 3.46
N GLY A 503 18.72 15.72 3.85
CA GLY A 503 17.32 16.12 3.71
C GLY A 503 16.84 16.21 2.26
N LEU A 504 17.69 16.73 1.36
CA LEU A 504 17.40 16.75 -0.09
C LEU A 504 17.36 15.34 -0.67
N ALA A 505 18.30 14.48 -0.27
CA ALA A 505 18.33 13.08 -0.68
C ALA A 505 17.08 12.32 -0.18
N ALA A 506 16.52 12.69 0.98
CA ALA A 506 15.30 12.09 1.52
C ALA A 506 14.05 12.39 0.66
N ARG A 507 14.07 13.47 -0.12
CA ARG A 507 12.94 13.92 -0.97
C ARG A 507 12.96 13.36 -2.38
N ASN A 508 14.02 12.65 -2.75
CA ASN A 508 14.09 11.92 -4.01
C ASN A 508 13.80 10.43 -3.77
N ALA A 509 12.78 9.89 -4.45
CA ALA A 509 12.29 8.52 -4.25
C ALA A 509 13.39 7.45 -4.42
N SER A 510 14.36 7.68 -5.31
CA SER A 510 15.47 6.74 -5.55
C SER A 510 16.50 6.71 -4.42
N THR A 511 16.69 7.83 -3.72
CA THR A 511 17.71 8.00 -2.67
C THR A 511 17.10 8.01 -1.26
N ALA A 512 15.78 8.05 -1.12
CA ALA A 512 15.09 8.26 0.16
C ALA A 512 15.55 7.30 1.27
N LEU A 513 15.73 6.00 0.96
CA LEU A 513 16.13 5.02 1.96
C LEU A 513 17.62 5.09 2.33
N HIS A 514 18.47 5.50 1.37
CA HIS A 514 19.88 5.79 1.62
C HIS A 514 20.01 7.02 2.53
N ALA A 515 19.22 8.06 2.24
CA ALA A 515 19.16 9.29 3.00
C ALA A 515 18.69 9.05 4.44
N ALA A 516 17.68 8.20 4.63
CA ALA A 516 17.19 7.84 5.96
C ALA A 516 18.28 7.19 6.83
N ALA A 517 19.13 6.33 6.26
CA ALA A 517 20.27 5.78 6.97
C ALA A 517 21.35 6.84 7.23
N TYR A 518 21.60 7.68 6.22
CA TYR A 518 22.60 8.73 6.30
C TYR A 518 22.30 9.74 7.41
N THR A 519 21.09 10.31 7.42
CA THR A 519 20.69 11.31 8.42
C THR A 519 20.51 10.73 9.82
N LEU A 520 20.17 9.45 9.91
CA LEU A 520 20.11 8.72 11.16
C LEU A 520 21.50 8.47 11.75
N LEU A 521 22.44 7.98 10.94
CA LEU A 521 23.74 7.51 11.42
C LEU A 521 24.79 8.62 11.50
N LEU A 522 24.65 9.71 10.73
CA LEU A 522 25.63 10.79 10.72
C LEU A 522 25.85 11.41 12.11
N PRO A 523 24.83 11.83 12.88
CA PRO A 523 25.04 12.34 14.23
C PRO A 523 25.72 11.31 15.15
N ASN A 524 25.34 10.04 15.00
CA ASN A 524 25.91 8.94 15.77
C ASN A 524 27.40 8.71 15.45
N PHE A 525 27.84 8.86 14.20
CA PHE A 525 29.26 8.67 13.85
C PHE A 525 30.11 9.90 14.20
N VAL A 526 29.51 11.10 14.13
CA VAL A 526 30.14 12.33 14.59
C VAL A 526 30.31 12.34 16.13
N HIS A 527 29.41 11.65 16.85
CA HIS A 527 29.41 11.53 18.32
C HIS A 527 29.46 12.88 19.02
N THR A 528 28.35 13.58 18.96
CA THR A 528 28.19 14.97 19.38
C THR A 528 28.06 15.12 20.92
N TRP A 529 28.94 14.53 21.72
CA TRP A 529 28.93 14.63 23.19
C TRP A 529 29.52 15.95 23.68
N ASN A 530 29.16 16.37 24.90
CA ASN A 530 29.68 17.60 25.51
C ASN A 530 31.18 17.55 25.80
N GLN A 531 31.72 16.38 26.15
CA GLN A 531 33.12 16.22 26.59
C GLN A 531 33.89 15.17 25.76
N GLY A 532 33.30 14.65 24.69
CA GLY A 532 33.87 13.53 23.92
C GLY A 532 34.78 13.97 22.77
N ARG A 533 36.06 13.59 22.81
CA ARG A 533 36.93 13.57 21.62
C ARG A 533 37.28 12.13 21.28
N TRP A 534 37.18 11.75 20.00
CA TRP A 534 37.54 10.40 19.55
C TRP A 534 39.04 10.28 19.36
N ASN A 535 39.59 9.17 19.86
CA ASN A 535 40.80 8.58 19.30
C ASN A 535 40.41 7.78 18.04
N GLU A 536 41.29 7.75 17.05
CA GLU A 536 41.16 7.03 15.80
C GLU A 536 40.65 5.59 16.01
N ILE A 537 41.23 4.87 16.97
CA ILE A 537 40.89 3.47 17.27
C ILE A 537 39.44 3.38 17.71
N GLY A 538 39.00 4.27 18.60
CA GLY A 538 37.62 4.30 19.07
C GLY A 538 36.66 4.50 17.91
N TRP A 539 36.96 5.46 17.02
CA TRP A 539 36.03 5.83 15.94
C TRP A 539 35.87 4.68 14.96
N PHE A 540 36.98 4.03 14.56
CA PHE A 540 36.94 2.85 13.70
C PHE A 540 36.19 1.69 14.35
N ASN A 541 36.41 1.46 15.65
CA ASN A 541 35.80 0.34 16.36
C ASN A 541 34.28 0.54 16.53
N SER A 542 33.84 1.73 16.93
CA SER A 542 32.41 2.07 17.11
C SER A 542 31.67 2.14 15.77
N THR A 543 32.23 2.85 14.78
CA THR A 543 31.64 2.96 13.44
C THR A 543 31.61 1.60 12.75
N GLY A 544 32.68 0.81 12.90
CA GLY A 544 32.77 -0.57 12.43
C GLY A 544 31.69 -1.47 13.06
N ALA A 545 31.47 -1.38 14.38
CA ALA A 545 30.41 -2.12 15.06
C ALA A 545 29.02 -1.83 14.51
N VAL A 546 28.71 -0.56 14.26
CA VAL A 546 27.42 -0.16 13.65
C VAL A 546 27.29 -0.71 12.23
N LEU A 547 28.29 -0.51 11.36
CA LEU A 547 28.24 -0.95 9.96
C LEU A 547 28.20 -2.48 9.84
N LEU A 548 28.98 -3.19 10.65
CA LEU A 548 28.95 -4.65 10.74
C LEU A 548 27.61 -5.13 11.27
N GLY A 549 26.99 -4.43 12.22
CA GLY A 549 25.65 -4.75 12.73
C GLY A 549 24.59 -4.64 11.64
N VAL A 550 24.64 -3.57 10.83
CA VAL A 550 23.77 -3.40 9.67
C VAL A 550 24.03 -4.50 8.62
N ALA A 551 25.29 -4.81 8.32
CA ALA A 551 25.65 -5.85 7.36
C ALA A 551 25.22 -7.25 7.85
N PHE A 552 25.34 -7.52 9.14
CA PHE A 552 24.86 -8.75 9.76
C PHE A 552 23.33 -8.87 9.68
N ALA A 553 22.60 -7.78 9.93
CA ALA A 553 21.16 -7.75 9.72
C ALA A 553 20.78 -8.08 8.25
N VAL A 554 21.51 -7.54 7.26
CA VAL A 554 21.32 -7.92 5.83
C VAL A 554 21.53 -9.42 5.63
N ALA A 555 22.56 -10.00 6.23
CA ALA A 555 22.82 -11.44 6.16
C ALA A 555 21.68 -12.25 6.79
N ILE A 556 21.20 -11.85 7.97
CA ILE A 556 20.06 -12.51 8.63
C ILE A 556 18.81 -12.48 7.76
N PHE A 557 18.47 -11.35 7.13
CA PHE A 557 17.32 -11.27 6.20
C PHE A 557 17.47 -12.16 4.95
N ARG A 558 18.70 -12.55 4.59
CA ARG A 558 18.97 -13.48 3.48
C ARG A 558 19.04 -14.94 3.92
N LEU A 559 19.42 -15.23 5.17
CA LEU A 559 19.68 -16.58 5.66
C LEU A 559 18.51 -17.16 6.47
N VAL A 560 17.89 -16.34 7.33
CA VAL A 560 16.85 -16.79 8.27
C VAL A 560 15.47 -16.51 7.67
N LEU A 561 14.81 -17.58 7.20
CA LEU A 561 13.47 -17.54 6.58
C LEU A 561 13.40 -16.49 5.47
N PRO A 562 14.21 -16.60 4.39
CA PRO A 562 14.32 -15.55 3.38
C PRO A 562 12.99 -15.27 2.69
N PHE A 563 12.77 -13.99 2.37
CA PHE A 563 11.64 -13.56 1.57
C PHE A 563 11.79 -14.04 0.12
N ASN A 564 10.76 -14.73 -0.40
CA ASN A 564 10.70 -15.15 -1.78
C ASN A 564 9.40 -14.68 -2.46
N ALA A 565 9.53 -13.72 -3.37
CA ALA A 565 8.41 -13.15 -4.11
C ALA A 565 7.63 -14.19 -4.93
N ALA A 566 8.26 -15.28 -5.37
CA ALA A 566 7.55 -16.36 -6.07
C ALA A 566 6.66 -17.18 -5.12
N ASP A 567 7.14 -17.42 -3.90
CA ASP A 567 6.39 -18.17 -2.89
C ASP A 567 5.25 -17.33 -2.32
N GLU A 568 5.46 -16.02 -2.11
CA GLU A 568 4.38 -15.11 -1.71
C GLU A 568 3.27 -15.03 -2.76
N ARG A 569 3.61 -14.81 -4.03
CA ARG A 569 2.61 -14.84 -5.12
C ARG A 569 1.84 -16.14 -5.17
N TRP A 570 2.52 -17.28 -4.97
CA TRP A 570 1.87 -18.58 -4.89
C TRP A 570 0.90 -18.71 -3.71
N ARG A 571 1.31 -18.25 -2.52
CA ARG A 571 0.46 -18.22 -1.32
C ARG A 571 -0.75 -17.34 -1.54
N MET A 572 -0.54 -16.11 -2.00
CA MET A 572 -1.60 -15.13 -2.27
C MET A 572 -2.65 -15.68 -3.22
N ARG A 573 -2.22 -16.34 -4.30
CA ARG A 573 -3.12 -17.05 -5.23
C ARG A 573 -3.94 -18.12 -4.51
N ARG A 574 -3.32 -18.98 -3.69
CA ARG A 574 -4.04 -20.02 -2.94
C ARG A 574 -5.06 -19.42 -1.97
N THR A 575 -4.68 -18.41 -1.20
CA THR A 575 -5.57 -17.71 -0.27
C THR A 575 -6.74 -17.07 -1.00
N MET A 576 -6.50 -16.45 -2.15
CA MET A 576 -7.56 -15.85 -2.95
C MET A 576 -8.55 -16.88 -3.50
N LEU A 577 -8.05 -18.03 -3.97
CA LEU A 577 -8.92 -19.12 -4.41
C LEU A 577 -9.64 -19.81 -3.25
N GLN A 578 -9.08 -19.80 -2.03
CA GLN A 578 -9.78 -20.21 -0.82
C GLN A 578 -10.88 -19.22 -0.46
N ASP A 579 -10.62 -17.92 -0.52
CA ASP A 579 -11.65 -16.92 -0.22
C ASP A 579 -12.82 -16.97 -1.20
N LEU A 580 -12.58 -17.27 -2.49
CA LEU A 580 -13.65 -17.49 -3.46
C LEU A 580 -14.55 -18.67 -3.07
N ARG A 581 -13.97 -19.74 -2.52
CA ARG A 581 -14.73 -20.90 -2.02
C ARG A 581 -15.57 -20.54 -0.81
N THR A 582 -14.95 -19.84 0.15
CA THR A 582 -15.65 -19.46 1.39
C THR A 582 -16.74 -18.46 1.09
N LEU A 583 -16.54 -17.53 0.17
CA LEU A 583 -17.54 -16.54 -0.23
C LEU A 583 -18.81 -17.16 -0.83
N ALA A 584 -18.70 -18.31 -1.50
CA ALA A 584 -19.87 -19.04 -2.01
C ALA A 584 -20.72 -19.71 -0.90
N ALA A 585 -20.16 -19.94 0.29
CA ALA A 585 -20.83 -20.67 1.39
C ALA A 585 -21.00 -19.86 2.70
N ALA A 586 -20.29 -18.74 2.87
CA ALA A 586 -20.21 -18.00 4.14
C ALA A 586 -21.57 -17.43 4.58
N GLN A 587 -21.94 -17.57 5.85
CA GLN A 587 -23.09 -16.86 6.44
C GLN A 587 -22.60 -16.01 7.61
N PRO A 588 -22.96 -14.70 7.67
CA PRO A 588 -23.77 -13.92 6.73
C PRO A 588 -23.07 -13.65 5.38
N ILE A 589 -23.80 -13.09 4.40
CA ILE A 589 -23.23 -12.72 3.08
C ILE A 589 -22.21 -11.57 3.31
N PRO A 590 -20.95 -11.71 2.85
CA PRO A 590 -19.95 -10.65 2.99
C PRO A 590 -20.34 -9.39 2.21
N LEU A 591 -19.97 -8.22 2.73
CA LEU A 591 -20.15 -6.96 2.03
C LEU A 591 -19.25 -6.89 0.79
N THR A 592 -19.78 -6.28 -0.28
CA THR A 592 -19.06 -6.06 -1.55
C THR A 592 -17.76 -5.27 -1.35
N GLN A 593 -17.79 -4.30 -0.44
CA GLN A 593 -16.64 -3.45 -0.12
C GLN A 593 -15.51 -4.24 0.56
N ASP A 594 -15.82 -5.19 1.45
CA ASP A 594 -14.80 -6.03 2.12
C ASP A 594 -14.09 -6.95 1.14
N TRP A 595 -14.83 -7.49 0.16
CA TRP A 595 -14.24 -8.27 -0.92
C TRP A 595 -13.35 -7.40 -1.81
N THR A 596 -13.81 -6.20 -2.12
CA THR A 596 -13.10 -5.25 -2.97
C THR A 596 -11.81 -4.78 -2.31
N GLY A 597 -11.86 -4.33 -1.06
CA GLY A 597 -10.69 -3.88 -0.30
C GLY A 597 -9.60 -4.96 -0.17
N ARG A 598 -9.97 -6.21 0.12
CA ARG A 598 -9.00 -7.33 0.19
C ARG A 598 -8.32 -7.63 -1.13
N ASN A 599 -9.05 -7.60 -2.24
CA ASN A 599 -8.47 -7.88 -3.57
C ASN A 599 -7.65 -6.71 -4.09
N ILE A 600 -8.04 -5.49 -3.74
CA ILE A 600 -7.27 -4.27 -3.98
C ILE A 600 -5.92 -4.35 -3.27
N ASP A 601 -5.87 -4.68 -1.97
CA ASP A 601 -4.59 -4.87 -1.24
C ASP A 601 -3.68 -5.91 -1.93
N ARG A 602 -4.24 -7.05 -2.34
CA ARG A 602 -3.50 -8.10 -3.08
C ARG A 602 -2.94 -7.56 -4.40
N PHE A 603 -3.75 -6.83 -5.14
CA PHE A 603 -3.36 -6.23 -6.41
C PHE A 603 -2.21 -5.23 -6.21
N ALA A 604 -2.31 -4.40 -5.18
CA ALA A 604 -1.26 -3.45 -4.77
C ALA A 604 0.07 -4.16 -4.49
N ARG A 605 0.03 -5.23 -3.68
CA ARG A 605 1.22 -6.05 -3.36
C ARG A 605 1.85 -6.62 -4.62
N VAL A 606 1.05 -7.20 -5.53
CA VAL A 606 1.57 -7.74 -6.81
C VAL A 606 2.24 -6.65 -7.65
N ILE A 607 1.66 -5.45 -7.73
CA ILE A 607 2.27 -4.30 -8.44
C ILE A 607 3.57 -3.88 -7.78
N ARG A 608 3.61 -3.77 -6.44
CA ARG A 608 4.82 -3.37 -5.72
C ARG A 608 5.97 -4.37 -5.92
N HIS A 609 5.64 -5.66 -6.08
CA HIS A 609 6.62 -6.69 -6.44
C HIS A 609 6.97 -6.77 -7.93
N ALA A 610 6.27 -6.00 -8.80
CA ALA A 610 6.43 -6.12 -10.25
C ALA A 610 7.78 -5.62 -10.77
N GLY A 611 8.46 -4.76 -9.99
CA GLY A 611 9.60 -3.99 -10.48
C GLY A 611 9.21 -3.02 -11.62
N PRO A 612 10.18 -2.30 -12.20
CA PRO A 612 9.91 -1.31 -13.25
C PRO A 612 9.53 -1.91 -14.61
N THR A 613 9.80 -3.21 -14.85
CA THR A 613 9.41 -3.94 -16.06
C THR A 613 8.61 -5.17 -15.67
N PRO A 614 7.28 -5.20 -15.86
CA PRO A 614 6.45 -6.34 -15.52
C PRO A 614 6.88 -7.56 -16.33
N SER A 615 7.28 -8.65 -15.66
CA SER A 615 7.41 -9.95 -16.35
C SER A 615 6.03 -10.41 -16.83
N PRO A 616 5.92 -11.19 -17.92
CA PRO A 616 4.64 -11.76 -18.37
C PRO A 616 3.90 -12.50 -17.24
N THR A 617 4.66 -13.14 -16.34
CA THR A 617 4.09 -13.80 -15.15
C THR A 617 3.36 -12.83 -14.24
N ILE A 618 3.91 -11.63 -14.00
CA ILE A 618 3.27 -10.62 -13.15
C ILE A 618 1.99 -10.12 -13.79
N GLU A 619 1.99 -9.87 -15.10
CA GLU A 619 0.78 -9.47 -15.83
C GLU A 619 -0.32 -10.52 -15.70
N GLY A 620 0.02 -11.80 -15.82
CA GLY A 620 -0.93 -12.90 -15.59
C GLY A 620 -1.47 -12.95 -14.15
N TYR A 621 -0.65 -12.60 -13.15
CA TYR A 621 -1.11 -12.45 -11.76
C TYR A 621 -2.05 -11.26 -11.57
N LEU A 622 -1.76 -10.12 -12.20
CA LEU A 622 -2.63 -8.94 -12.16
C LEU A 622 -3.98 -9.24 -12.80
N GLN A 623 -3.98 -9.84 -13.99
CA GLN A 623 -5.19 -10.28 -14.68
C GLN A 623 -5.97 -11.29 -13.84
N GLY A 624 -5.29 -12.29 -13.28
CA GLY A 624 -5.91 -13.32 -12.47
C GLY A 624 -6.54 -12.80 -11.17
N THR A 625 -5.92 -11.80 -10.53
CA THR A 625 -6.44 -11.15 -9.32
C THR A 625 -7.72 -10.38 -9.63
N LEU A 626 -7.76 -9.70 -10.78
CA LEU A 626 -8.97 -9.00 -11.23
C LEU A 626 -10.08 -9.97 -11.61
N ALA A 627 -9.76 -11.06 -12.31
CA ALA A 627 -10.73 -12.10 -12.63
C ALA A 627 -11.36 -12.68 -11.36
N ALA A 628 -10.53 -12.99 -10.35
CA ALA A 628 -11.01 -13.44 -9.04
C ALA A 628 -11.90 -12.38 -8.37
N MET A 629 -11.50 -11.10 -8.40
CA MET A 629 -12.31 -10.00 -7.88
C MET A 629 -13.68 -9.94 -8.57
N THR A 630 -13.72 -9.93 -9.90
CA THR A 630 -14.95 -9.93 -10.72
C THR A 630 -15.83 -11.13 -10.41
N ILE A 631 -15.26 -12.35 -10.36
CA ILE A 631 -16.00 -13.56 -10.01
C ILE A 631 -16.63 -13.42 -8.61
N GLY A 632 -15.86 -13.01 -7.60
CA GLY A 632 -16.34 -12.89 -6.23
C GLY A 632 -17.46 -11.84 -6.08
N LEU A 633 -17.36 -10.70 -6.78
CA LEU A 633 -18.43 -9.69 -6.80
C LEU A 633 -19.74 -10.27 -7.36
N ASN A 634 -19.67 -11.00 -8.48
CA ASN A 634 -20.85 -11.60 -9.09
C ASN A 634 -21.42 -12.74 -8.23
N ILE A 635 -20.59 -13.47 -7.48
CA ILE A 635 -21.08 -14.46 -6.50
C ILE A 635 -21.82 -13.78 -5.35
N ILE A 636 -21.29 -12.70 -4.76
CA ILE A 636 -21.99 -11.93 -3.70
C ILE A 636 -23.37 -11.49 -4.21
N ARG A 637 -23.44 -10.98 -5.45
CA ARG A 637 -24.69 -10.54 -6.05
C ARG A 637 -25.66 -11.68 -6.32
N LEU A 638 -25.20 -12.81 -6.85
CA LEU A 638 -26.02 -14.01 -7.01
C LEU A 638 -26.63 -14.46 -5.67
N ARG A 639 -25.85 -14.38 -4.59
CA ARG A 639 -26.33 -14.69 -3.24
C ARG A 639 -27.36 -13.67 -2.74
N ASN A 640 -27.18 -12.40 -3.04
CA ASN A 640 -28.16 -11.36 -2.71
C ASN A 640 -29.48 -11.55 -3.47
N VAL A 641 -29.41 -11.89 -4.77
CA VAL A 641 -30.61 -12.24 -5.57
C VAL A 641 -31.32 -13.45 -4.96
N GLN A 642 -30.58 -14.47 -4.54
CA GLN A 642 -31.16 -15.63 -3.88
C GLN A 642 -31.79 -15.31 -2.52
N ALA A 643 -31.16 -14.42 -1.73
CA ALA A 643 -31.64 -13.99 -0.42
C ALA A 643 -32.95 -13.19 -0.50
N ARG A 644 -33.22 -12.48 -1.61
CA ARG A 644 -34.49 -11.80 -1.85
C ARG A 644 -35.68 -12.75 -2.02
N ASN A 645 -35.43 -14.05 -2.22
CA ASN A 645 -36.44 -15.11 -2.30
C ASN A 645 -37.47 -14.95 -3.44
N GLN A 646 -37.15 -14.16 -4.47
CA GLN A 646 -38.01 -13.88 -5.63
C GLN A 646 -37.80 -14.86 -6.80
N LEU A 647 -36.75 -15.69 -6.76
CA LEU A 647 -36.48 -16.67 -7.82
C LEU A 647 -37.40 -17.92 -7.73
N PRO A 648 -37.90 -18.43 -8.87
CA PRO A 648 -38.64 -19.70 -8.92
C PRO A 648 -37.81 -20.87 -8.40
N PRO A 649 -38.43 -21.95 -7.89
CA PRO A 649 -37.71 -23.08 -7.28
C PRO A 649 -36.64 -23.69 -8.19
N GLN A 650 -36.94 -23.88 -9.48
CA GLN A 650 -35.98 -24.44 -10.45
C GLN A 650 -34.79 -23.49 -10.71
N ALA A 651 -35.04 -22.20 -10.88
CA ALA A 651 -33.98 -21.20 -11.05
C ALA A 651 -33.09 -21.11 -9.81
N ARG A 652 -33.70 -21.16 -8.63
CA ARG A 652 -33.00 -21.18 -7.33
C ARG A 652 -32.09 -22.40 -7.19
N GLN A 653 -32.57 -23.58 -7.58
CA GLN A 653 -31.77 -24.81 -7.57
C GLN A 653 -30.57 -24.71 -8.52
N ALA A 654 -30.75 -24.14 -9.72
CA ALA A 654 -29.66 -23.95 -10.69
C ALA A 654 -28.58 -22.97 -10.17
N VAL A 655 -28.99 -21.86 -9.55
CA VAL A 655 -28.08 -20.92 -8.90
C VAL A 655 -27.37 -21.59 -7.71
N GLN A 656 -28.10 -22.30 -6.85
CA GLN A 656 -27.52 -23.01 -5.70
C GLN A 656 -26.53 -24.10 -6.13
N ALA A 657 -26.81 -24.83 -7.22
CA ALA A 657 -25.87 -25.82 -7.76
C ALA A 657 -24.55 -25.17 -8.20
N THR A 658 -24.63 -23.97 -8.81
CA THR A 658 -23.44 -23.19 -9.18
C THR A 658 -22.67 -22.74 -7.95
N LEU A 659 -23.35 -22.20 -6.92
CA LEU A 659 -22.73 -21.79 -5.66
C LEU A 659 -22.09 -22.97 -4.90
N ASN A 660 -22.76 -24.12 -4.83
CA ASN A 660 -22.22 -25.34 -4.24
C ASN A 660 -20.97 -25.83 -5.00
N ARG A 661 -20.96 -25.66 -6.33
CA ARG A 661 -19.78 -26.01 -7.14
C ARG A 661 -18.63 -25.05 -6.91
N MET A 662 -18.92 -23.76 -6.72
CA MET A 662 -17.93 -22.74 -6.35
C MET A 662 -17.39 -22.92 -4.93
N SER A 663 -18.19 -23.37 -3.96
CA SER A 663 -17.70 -23.66 -2.61
C SER A 663 -16.76 -24.86 -2.56
N GLN A 664 -16.96 -25.84 -3.44
CA GLN A 664 -16.07 -27.00 -3.64
C GLN A 664 -14.97 -26.76 -4.68
N PHE A 665 -14.79 -25.52 -5.14
CA PHE A 665 -13.82 -25.18 -6.16
C PHE A 665 -12.43 -25.61 -5.68
N THR A 666 -11.71 -26.48 -6.40
CA THR A 666 -10.37 -26.97 -5.99
C THR A 666 -9.26 -26.51 -6.94
N GLY A 667 -9.56 -25.57 -7.84
CA GLY A 667 -8.69 -25.17 -8.96
C GLY A 667 -9.08 -25.81 -10.30
N LYS A 668 -9.88 -26.88 -10.29
CA LYS A 668 -10.50 -27.44 -11.51
C LYS A 668 -11.75 -26.62 -11.91
N TYR A 669 -11.53 -25.53 -12.64
CA TYR A 669 -12.55 -24.55 -13.06
C TYR A 669 -13.62 -25.10 -14.00
N ASN A 670 -13.29 -26.10 -14.86
CA ASN A 670 -14.19 -26.65 -15.88
C ASN A 670 -15.59 -26.97 -15.34
N ARG A 671 -15.70 -27.68 -14.21
CA ARG A 671 -17.02 -28.09 -13.68
C ARG A 671 -17.84 -26.91 -13.19
N ALA A 672 -17.20 -25.89 -12.61
CA ALA A 672 -17.87 -24.68 -12.15
C ALA A 672 -18.36 -23.84 -13.34
N SER A 673 -17.51 -23.63 -14.35
CA SER A 673 -17.88 -22.94 -15.58
C SER A 673 -19.05 -23.66 -16.30
N THR A 674 -18.97 -24.98 -16.49
CA THR A 674 -20.05 -25.75 -17.13
C THR A 674 -21.36 -25.68 -16.35
N THR A 675 -21.29 -25.68 -15.02
CA THR A 675 -22.49 -25.57 -14.17
C THR A 675 -23.10 -24.17 -14.29
N ALA A 676 -22.28 -23.12 -14.29
CA ALA A 676 -22.73 -21.75 -14.52
C ALA A 676 -23.40 -21.60 -15.90
N ARG A 677 -22.79 -22.12 -16.98
CA ARG A 677 -23.39 -22.09 -18.32
C ARG A 677 -24.72 -22.84 -18.40
N ARG A 678 -24.82 -24.00 -17.76
CA ARG A 678 -26.08 -24.77 -17.67
C ARG A 678 -27.14 -23.99 -16.89
N ALA A 679 -26.76 -23.37 -15.78
CA ALA A 679 -27.66 -22.51 -15.01
C ALA A 679 -28.13 -21.32 -15.85
N THR A 680 -27.24 -20.65 -16.60
CA THR A 680 -27.61 -19.59 -17.55
C THR A 680 -28.64 -20.07 -18.57
N ALA A 681 -28.43 -21.24 -19.18
CA ALA A 681 -29.38 -21.80 -20.15
C ALA A 681 -30.76 -22.10 -19.53
N ILE A 682 -30.78 -22.69 -18.33
CA ILE A 682 -32.03 -22.98 -17.59
C ILE A 682 -32.75 -21.67 -17.25
N LEU A 683 -32.03 -20.68 -16.71
CA LEU A 683 -32.62 -19.40 -16.34
C LEU A 683 -33.15 -18.64 -17.56
N ARG A 684 -32.46 -18.68 -18.71
CA ARG A 684 -32.96 -18.10 -19.98
C ARG A 684 -34.28 -18.73 -20.41
N GLN A 685 -34.41 -20.05 -20.27
CA GLN A 685 -35.66 -20.75 -20.61
C GLN A 685 -36.82 -20.40 -19.65
N ILE A 686 -36.52 -20.27 -18.35
CA ILE A 686 -37.52 -19.87 -17.35
C ILE A 686 -37.94 -18.43 -17.56
N GLU A 687 -36.98 -17.53 -17.79
CA GLU A 687 -37.23 -16.09 -17.98
C GLU A 687 -38.17 -15.80 -19.15
N GLY A 688 -38.02 -16.52 -20.27
CA GLY A 688 -38.92 -16.40 -21.43
C GLY A 688 -40.34 -16.96 -21.21
N ARG A 689 -40.60 -17.68 -20.11
CA ARG A 689 -41.91 -18.27 -19.79
C ARG A 689 -42.58 -17.65 -18.56
N GLU A 690 -41.83 -16.88 -17.78
CA GLU A 690 -42.29 -16.31 -16.51
C GLU A 690 -43.21 -15.12 -16.76
N GLU A 691 -44.39 -15.11 -16.14
CA GLU A 691 -45.37 -14.04 -16.34
C GLU A 691 -45.14 -12.84 -15.39
N ASN A 692 -44.52 -13.08 -14.23
CA ASN A 692 -44.26 -12.03 -13.26
C ASN A 692 -43.04 -11.19 -13.66
N ILE A 693 -43.29 -9.92 -14.00
CA ILE A 693 -42.26 -8.93 -14.38
C ILE A 693 -41.15 -8.81 -13.33
N THR A 694 -41.50 -8.80 -12.04
CA THR A 694 -40.51 -8.69 -10.95
C THR A 694 -39.57 -9.89 -10.95
N THR A 695 -40.13 -11.08 -11.13
CA THR A 695 -39.36 -12.33 -11.23
C THR A 695 -38.47 -12.35 -12.46
N ARG A 696 -38.95 -11.87 -13.62
CA ARG A 696 -38.16 -11.74 -14.85
C ARG A 696 -36.95 -10.82 -14.68
N ILE A 697 -37.11 -9.70 -13.97
CA ILE A 697 -36.01 -8.77 -13.68
C ILE A 697 -34.93 -9.44 -12.83
N GLU A 698 -35.31 -10.17 -11.78
CA GLU A 698 -34.35 -10.91 -10.94
C GLU A 698 -33.69 -12.07 -11.70
N LEU A 699 -34.42 -12.77 -12.58
CA LEU A 699 -33.84 -13.78 -13.48
C LEU A 699 -32.81 -13.15 -14.43
N THR A 700 -33.12 -11.99 -15.01
CA THR A 700 -32.20 -11.25 -15.88
C THR A 700 -30.92 -10.86 -15.14
N ARG A 701 -31.02 -10.39 -13.89
CA ARG A 701 -29.85 -10.12 -13.02
C ARG A 701 -29.02 -11.37 -12.79
N ALA A 702 -29.65 -12.48 -12.41
CA ALA A 702 -28.96 -13.75 -12.18
C ALA A 702 -28.26 -14.28 -13.44
N ILE A 703 -28.91 -14.18 -14.62
CA ILE A 703 -28.31 -14.52 -15.91
C ILE A 703 -27.06 -13.66 -16.17
N ALA A 704 -27.16 -12.34 -15.98
CA ALA A 704 -26.05 -11.41 -16.19
C ALA A 704 -24.83 -11.73 -15.31
N TYR A 705 -25.05 -12.11 -14.04
CA TYR A 705 -23.96 -12.47 -13.14
C TYR A 705 -23.36 -13.84 -13.49
N LEU A 706 -24.17 -14.84 -13.87
CA LEU A 706 -23.68 -16.16 -14.28
C LEU A 706 -22.86 -16.12 -15.57
N ILE A 707 -23.23 -15.27 -16.54
CA ILE A 707 -22.47 -15.08 -17.78
C ILE A 707 -21.05 -14.63 -17.45
N VAL A 708 -20.90 -13.58 -16.63
CA VAL A 708 -19.57 -13.06 -16.23
C VAL A 708 -18.77 -14.10 -15.46
N VAL A 709 -19.40 -14.81 -14.51
CA VAL A 709 -18.73 -15.89 -13.76
C VAL A 709 -18.22 -16.97 -14.71
N SER A 710 -19.04 -17.44 -15.66
CA SER A 710 -18.64 -18.49 -16.61
C SER A 710 -17.50 -18.04 -17.53
N HIS A 711 -17.58 -16.82 -18.06
CA HIS A 711 -16.56 -16.28 -18.96
C HIS A 711 -15.21 -16.09 -18.25
N GLU A 712 -15.21 -15.48 -17.07
CA GLU A 712 -13.98 -15.22 -16.31
C GLU A 712 -13.30 -16.52 -15.84
N LEU A 713 -14.10 -17.56 -15.52
CA LEU A 713 -13.58 -18.88 -15.18
C LEU A 713 -12.84 -19.53 -16.35
N ASP A 714 -13.31 -19.33 -17.59
CA ASP A 714 -12.69 -19.92 -18.78
C ASP A 714 -11.50 -19.10 -19.30
N ALA A 715 -11.64 -17.78 -19.36
CA ALA A 715 -10.61 -16.86 -19.82
C ALA A 715 -9.35 -16.93 -18.95
N ASN A 716 -9.52 -17.14 -17.64
CA ASN A 716 -8.41 -17.14 -16.67
C ASN A 716 -8.07 -18.54 -16.15
N ARG A 717 -8.38 -19.57 -16.93
CA ARG A 717 -8.15 -20.98 -16.59
C ARG A 717 -6.78 -21.31 -16.02
N VAL A 718 -5.72 -20.80 -16.63
CA VAL A 718 -4.32 -21.07 -16.24
C VAL A 718 -4.06 -20.50 -14.84
N PHE A 719 -4.60 -19.32 -14.57
CA PHE A 719 -4.48 -18.66 -13.28
C PHE A 719 -5.42 -19.24 -12.21
N LEU A 720 -6.53 -19.86 -12.58
CA LEU A 720 -7.45 -20.48 -11.62
C LEU A 720 -7.01 -21.89 -11.20
N ASP A 721 -6.14 -22.56 -11.96
CA ASP A 721 -5.63 -23.89 -11.65
C ASP A 721 -4.51 -23.90 -10.58
N ALA A 722 -4.91 -24.03 -9.32
CA ALA A 722 -3.99 -24.05 -8.17
C ALA A 722 -3.18 -25.35 -8.00
N SER A 723 -3.24 -26.30 -8.95
CA SER A 723 -2.46 -27.54 -8.86
C SER A 723 -0.95 -27.31 -9.04
N LYS A 724 -0.57 -26.30 -9.83
CA LYS A 724 0.83 -25.96 -10.14
C LYS A 724 1.08 -24.46 -9.99
N ARG A 725 2.34 -24.09 -9.70
CA ARG A 725 2.77 -22.68 -9.68
C ARG A 725 2.44 -22.05 -11.04
N PHE A 726 1.93 -20.82 -11.00
CA PHE A 726 1.58 -20.10 -12.23
C PHE A 726 2.85 -19.82 -13.02
N LYS A 727 2.89 -20.29 -14.26
CA LYS A 727 3.90 -20.00 -15.26
C LYS A 727 3.15 -19.64 -16.53
N VAL A 728 3.59 -18.57 -17.19
CA VAL A 728 3.07 -18.15 -18.49
C VAL A 728 3.61 -19.08 -19.56
#